data_AF-A0AAN0I8N3-F1
#
_entry.id   AF-A0AAN0I8N3-F1
#
_cell.length_a   1.000
_cell.length_b   1.000
_cell.length_c   1.000
_cell.angle_alpha   90.00
_cell.angle_beta   90.00
_cell.angle_gamma   90.00
#
_symmetry.space_group_name_H-M   'P 1'
#
loop_
_entity.id
_entity.type
_entity.pdbx_description
1 polymer ?
#
loop_
_entity_poly.entity_id
_entity_poly.type
_entity_poly.pdbx_seq_one_letter_code
_entity_poly.pdbx_strand_id
1 'polypeptide(L)'
;MEQASIILNNGTSIPPFGLGTWLAKEGVGNAVEVAIRAGYRHLDCADRYNNEGEIGMTLQKLFKEGLVKREELYITSKLSCLMMACKEDVLESFYNVLKDLQLDYLDLFLIHVPFALKKGVLSLATCDKSDIIGYDPTIIANVWTVLEDLVSKGLTRSIGVSNFSITKMENLLKTATIIPAVNQVECHIYLQQPKLQQYCKNKGIVLEAYAPLGSPGRSSKPPDEPVVLEDATVKEIASKHGANPAQVCIAFLLQLGLVVIPKSVTESRIIENLKATELVLTDEEMKSLKAIDKNFRLLSFQWFAPDKTLDQIWDTSEDEAFVLARIILNNGTNIPAFGLGTWQAKEGVGNALEVAIRAGYRHLDCADRYNNESDIGTTLQKLFKEGLVKREELYITSKLSCLMMACKEDVLESFDNVLKDLQLDYLDLFLIHVPFAVKKGVTSIAKCDKSDIIGYDPTLISNIWTTLEELVGKGLLKSIGVSNFSITKIENLLKTAKIVPAVNQVECHIYLQQPKLQQYCKSKGIVVEAYAPLGSPKRFGISPDEPVVMEDPIVKQIAAKHGATPAQVCIAFLLQLGLVVIPKSVTESRIIENLKATELVLTDGEMKSLRAIDKNCRLFTFKVFDPSKTLDDIWDIPNDEAFVLQ
;
A
#
# COMPACT_ATOMS: atom_id res chain seq x y z
N MET A 1 12.21 35.98 -7.61
CA MET A 1 12.16 35.55 -9.03
C MET A 1 10.73 35.10 -9.26
N GLU A 2 10.02 35.65 -10.24
CA GLU A 2 8.71 35.09 -10.65
C GLU A 2 8.92 33.63 -11.00
N GLN A 3 8.23 32.73 -10.28
CA GLN A 3 8.27 31.31 -10.61
C GLN A 3 7.58 31.15 -11.96
N ALA A 4 8.30 30.64 -12.97
CA ALA A 4 7.78 30.54 -14.32
C ALA A 4 6.48 29.72 -14.32
N SER A 5 5.45 30.23 -15.01
CA SER A 5 4.18 29.51 -15.15
C SER A 5 4.38 28.17 -15.86
N ILE A 6 3.58 27.17 -15.51
CA ILE A 6 3.61 25.84 -16.13
C ILE A 6 2.72 25.87 -17.37
N ILE A 7 3.24 25.40 -18.51
CA ILE A 7 2.48 25.32 -19.76
C ILE A 7 1.62 24.05 -19.76
N LEU A 8 0.33 24.21 -20.01
CA LEU A 8 -0.65 23.14 -20.15
C LEU A 8 -0.65 22.57 -21.59
N ASN A 9 -1.20 21.37 -21.76
CA ASN A 9 -1.24 20.69 -23.07
C ASN A 9 -2.03 21.43 -24.17
N ASN A 10 -2.86 22.41 -23.80
CA ASN A 10 -3.58 23.27 -24.72
C ASN A 10 -2.86 24.61 -25.01
N GLY A 11 -1.63 24.78 -24.51
CA GLY A 11 -0.80 25.98 -24.71
C GLY A 11 -1.09 27.15 -23.75
N THR A 12 -2.11 27.03 -22.88
CA THR A 12 -2.33 28.00 -21.79
C THR A 12 -1.31 27.78 -20.66
N SER A 13 -1.20 28.72 -19.74
CA SER A 13 -0.25 28.64 -18.61
C SER A 13 -0.96 28.74 -17.27
N ILE A 14 -0.54 27.93 -16.31
CA ILE A 14 -1.03 27.94 -14.92
C ILE A 14 0.07 28.41 -13.96
N PRO A 15 -0.21 29.32 -13.02
CA PRO A 15 0.74 29.64 -11.95
C PRO A 15 0.99 28.41 -11.07
N PRO A 16 2.25 28.06 -10.77
CA PRO A 16 2.59 26.84 -10.03
C PRO A 16 2.13 26.88 -8.56
N PHE A 17 1.71 28.04 -8.06
CA PHE A 17 1.30 28.22 -6.69
C PHE A 17 0.01 29.01 -6.60
N GLY A 18 -0.96 28.52 -5.82
CA GLY A 18 -2.28 29.12 -5.70
C GLY A 18 -2.89 29.01 -4.30
N LEU A 19 -4.02 29.68 -4.10
CA LEU A 19 -4.76 29.65 -2.84
C LEU A 19 -5.91 28.63 -2.93
N GLY A 20 -5.86 27.59 -2.10
CA GLY A 20 -6.99 26.70 -1.89
C GLY A 20 -8.07 27.34 -1.00
N THR A 21 -9.34 27.20 -1.37
CA THR A 21 -10.47 27.84 -0.64
C THR A 21 -11.37 26.86 0.12
N TRP A 22 -11.05 25.56 0.11
CA TRP A 22 -11.81 24.53 0.83
C TRP A 22 -11.86 24.77 2.35
N LEU A 23 -13.03 24.60 2.98
CA LEU A 23 -13.27 24.85 4.42
C LEU A 23 -13.00 26.29 4.88
N ALA A 24 -13.04 27.28 3.98
CA ALA A 24 -13.09 28.70 4.34
C ALA A 24 -14.57 29.14 4.42
N LYS A 25 -15.26 28.75 5.51
CA LYS A 25 -16.68 29.11 5.71
C LYS A 25 -16.90 30.58 6.07
N GLU A 26 -15.92 31.21 6.70
CA GLU A 26 -15.93 32.63 7.06
C GLU A 26 -14.58 33.25 6.68
N GLY A 27 -14.61 34.48 6.17
CA GLY A 27 -13.41 35.27 5.87
C GLY A 27 -12.66 34.83 4.61
N VAL A 28 -13.29 34.09 3.70
CA VAL A 28 -12.64 33.69 2.43
C VAL A 28 -12.35 34.91 1.57
N GLY A 29 -13.22 35.94 1.59
CA GLY A 29 -13.00 37.18 0.86
C GLY A 29 -11.76 37.91 1.35
N ASN A 30 -11.59 38.03 2.67
CA ASN A 30 -10.37 38.60 3.24
C ASN A 30 -9.12 37.78 2.87
N ALA A 31 -9.21 36.45 2.90
CA ALA A 31 -8.11 35.58 2.50
C ALA A 31 -7.71 35.79 1.03
N VAL A 32 -8.68 35.91 0.12
CA VAL A 32 -8.46 36.19 -1.30
C VAL A 32 -7.83 37.57 -1.51
N GLU A 33 -8.32 38.60 -0.83
CA GLU A 33 -7.74 39.95 -0.89
C GLU A 33 -6.29 39.97 -0.40
N VAL A 34 -6.02 39.35 0.76
CA VAL A 34 -4.67 39.22 1.29
C VAL A 34 -3.76 38.48 0.31
N ALA A 35 -4.22 37.36 -0.25
CA ALA A 35 -3.44 36.57 -1.20
C ALA A 35 -3.10 37.37 -2.46
N ILE A 36 -4.07 38.06 -3.07
CA ILE A 36 -3.84 38.88 -4.27
C ILE A 36 -2.86 40.03 -3.99
N ARG A 37 -3.02 40.71 -2.83
CA ARG A 37 -2.09 41.76 -2.39
C ARG A 37 -0.68 41.23 -2.12
N ALA A 38 -0.57 40.01 -1.60
CA ALA A 38 0.72 39.34 -1.36
C ALA A 38 1.40 38.90 -2.68
N GLY A 39 0.64 38.69 -3.75
CA GLY A 39 1.17 38.32 -5.07
C GLY A 39 0.59 37.04 -5.68
N TYR A 40 -0.40 36.41 -5.04
CA TYR A 40 -1.07 35.24 -5.63
C TYR A 40 -1.80 35.64 -6.90
N ARG A 41 -1.75 34.77 -7.90
CA ARG A 41 -2.50 34.89 -9.16
C ARG A 41 -3.31 33.66 -9.51
N HIS A 42 -3.33 32.64 -8.66
CA HIS A 42 -4.11 31.43 -8.85
C HIS A 42 -5.04 31.20 -7.65
N LEU A 43 -6.34 31.07 -7.92
CA LEU A 43 -7.38 30.77 -6.93
C LEU A 43 -8.06 29.44 -7.27
N ASP A 44 -8.07 28.51 -6.30
CA ASP A 44 -8.72 27.21 -6.42
C ASP A 44 -10.05 27.20 -5.66
N CYS A 45 -11.15 27.16 -6.41
CA CYS A 45 -12.53 27.17 -5.94
C CYS A 45 -13.25 25.86 -6.27
N ALA A 46 -14.48 25.71 -5.80
CA ALA A 46 -15.39 24.65 -6.22
C ALA A 46 -16.82 25.00 -5.79
N ASP A 47 -17.80 24.68 -6.65
CA ASP A 47 -19.26 24.83 -6.42
C ASP A 47 -19.68 24.38 -5.01
N ARG A 48 -19.23 23.19 -4.60
CA ARG A 48 -19.60 22.59 -3.30
C ARG A 48 -19.07 23.33 -2.07
N TYR A 49 -18.08 24.21 -2.21
CA TYR A 49 -17.50 24.89 -1.04
C TYR A 49 -18.45 25.92 -0.43
N ASN A 50 -19.51 26.31 -1.15
CA ASN A 50 -20.53 27.28 -0.73
C ASN A 50 -19.93 28.63 -0.31
N ASN A 51 -18.85 29.04 -0.97
CA ASN A 51 -18.13 30.28 -0.66
C ASN A 51 -17.74 31.10 -1.91
N GLU A 52 -18.09 30.63 -3.11
CA GLU A 52 -17.80 31.29 -4.38
C GLU A 52 -18.48 32.67 -4.50
N GLY A 53 -19.68 32.84 -3.93
CA GLY A 53 -20.36 34.15 -3.88
C GLY A 53 -19.56 35.24 -3.16
N GLU A 54 -18.94 34.90 -2.02
CA GLU A 54 -18.08 35.84 -1.27
C GLU A 54 -16.79 36.14 -2.04
N ILE A 55 -16.22 35.12 -2.68
CA ILE A 55 -15.05 35.27 -3.55
C ILE A 55 -15.37 36.20 -4.72
N GLY A 56 -16.51 36.02 -5.39
CA GLY A 56 -16.93 36.86 -6.51
C GLY A 56 -17.12 38.32 -6.11
N MET A 57 -17.78 38.59 -4.98
CA MET A 57 -17.91 39.96 -4.45
C MET A 57 -16.53 40.59 -4.17
N THR A 58 -15.61 39.80 -3.63
CA THR A 58 -14.23 40.25 -3.38
C THR A 58 -13.50 40.56 -4.68
N LEU A 59 -13.57 39.68 -5.69
CA LEU A 59 -12.94 39.90 -6.99
C LEU A 59 -13.44 41.19 -7.64
N GLN A 60 -14.76 41.43 -7.65
CA GLN A 60 -15.35 42.65 -8.19
C GLN A 60 -14.86 43.91 -7.47
N LYS A 61 -14.73 43.86 -6.14
CA LYS A 61 -14.10 44.94 -5.36
C LYS A 61 -12.66 45.20 -5.84
N LEU A 62 -11.83 44.17 -5.94
CA LEU A 62 -10.42 44.31 -6.31
C LEU A 62 -10.22 44.77 -7.76
N PHE A 63 -11.10 44.34 -8.68
CA PHE A 63 -11.12 44.83 -10.06
C PHE A 63 -11.48 46.32 -10.11
N LYS A 64 -12.49 46.74 -9.35
CA LYS A 64 -12.91 48.15 -9.27
C LYS A 64 -11.84 49.05 -8.65
N GLU A 65 -11.09 48.54 -7.68
CA GLU A 65 -9.94 49.22 -7.08
C GLU A 65 -8.73 49.28 -8.01
N GLY A 66 -8.73 48.53 -9.12
CA GLY A 66 -7.61 48.46 -10.05
C GLY A 66 -6.39 47.73 -9.49
N LEU A 67 -6.57 46.90 -8.45
CA LEU A 67 -5.47 46.13 -7.84
C LEU A 67 -5.00 45.00 -8.76
N VAL A 68 -5.92 44.44 -9.54
CA VAL A 68 -5.73 43.33 -10.45
C VAL A 68 -6.80 43.36 -11.53
N LYS A 69 -6.52 42.81 -12.71
CA LYS A 69 -7.50 42.61 -13.80
C LYS A 69 -7.91 41.15 -13.89
N ARG A 70 -9.07 40.87 -14.50
CA ARG A 70 -9.55 39.49 -14.64
C ARG A 70 -8.54 38.60 -15.38
N GLU A 71 -7.94 39.10 -16.45
CA GLU A 71 -6.95 38.37 -17.26
C GLU A 71 -5.60 38.13 -16.57
N GLU A 72 -5.35 38.75 -15.41
CA GLU A 72 -4.16 38.52 -14.60
C GLU A 72 -4.35 37.37 -13.59
N LEU A 73 -5.59 36.90 -13.40
CA LEU A 73 -5.91 35.81 -12.49
C LEU A 73 -6.17 34.51 -13.24
N TYR A 74 -5.71 33.41 -12.65
CA TYR A 74 -6.05 32.05 -13.00
C TYR A 74 -7.08 31.52 -11.98
N ILE A 75 -8.32 31.31 -12.42
CA ILE A 75 -9.42 30.90 -11.55
C ILE A 75 -9.90 29.52 -11.94
N THR A 76 -9.79 28.59 -10.98
CA THR A 76 -10.24 27.21 -11.08
C THR A 76 -11.55 27.03 -10.32
N SER A 77 -12.53 26.34 -10.91
CA SER A 77 -13.67 25.79 -10.18
C SER A 77 -13.97 24.36 -10.62
N LYS A 78 -14.91 23.69 -9.95
CA LYS A 78 -15.14 22.25 -10.10
C LYS A 78 -16.62 21.90 -10.04
N LEU A 79 -17.02 21.02 -10.94
CA LEU A 79 -18.34 20.40 -11.00
C LEU A 79 -18.57 19.49 -9.79
N SER A 80 -19.60 19.80 -8.99
CA SER A 80 -20.03 18.97 -7.86
C SER A 80 -20.60 17.64 -8.35
N CYS A 81 -20.33 16.54 -7.63
CA CYS A 81 -20.96 15.25 -7.97
C CYS A 81 -22.47 15.16 -7.72
N LEU A 82 -23.08 16.21 -7.16
CA LEU A 82 -24.53 16.36 -7.11
C LEU A 82 -25.11 16.72 -8.49
N MET A 83 -24.28 17.22 -9.41
CA MET A 83 -24.70 17.82 -10.69
C MET A 83 -24.16 17.06 -11.90
N MET A 84 -23.94 15.75 -11.77
CA MET A 84 -23.36 14.90 -12.83
C MET A 84 -24.38 13.99 -13.54
N ALA A 85 -25.66 14.03 -13.15
CA ALA A 85 -26.64 13.03 -13.59
C ALA A 85 -27.09 13.22 -15.05
N CYS A 86 -27.11 14.46 -15.57
CA CYS A 86 -27.41 14.75 -16.97
C CYS A 86 -26.77 16.07 -17.43
N LYS A 87 -26.83 16.34 -18.74
CA LYS A 87 -26.23 17.52 -19.37
C LYS A 87 -26.75 18.82 -18.77
N GLU A 88 -28.06 18.89 -18.50
CA GLU A 88 -28.71 20.08 -17.97
C GLU A 88 -28.17 20.41 -16.57
N ASP A 89 -27.98 19.40 -15.71
CA ASP A 89 -27.45 19.59 -14.36
C ASP A 89 -25.99 20.11 -14.42
N VAL A 90 -25.17 19.57 -15.34
CA VAL A 90 -23.77 20.03 -15.53
C VAL A 90 -23.71 21.49 -15.96
N LEU A 91 -24.56 21.88 -16.92
CA LEU A 91 -24.64 23.27 -17.39
C LEU A 91 -25.17 24.20 -16.30
N GLU A 92 -26.18 23.79 -15.54
CA GLU A 92 -26.72 24.55 -14.42
C GLU A 92 -25.63 24.83 -13.37
N SER A 93 -24.89 23.80 -12.95
CA SER A 93 -23.76 23.96 -12.02
C SER A 93 -22.72 24.94 -12.56
N PHE A 94 -22.32 24.80 -13.83
CA PHE A 94 -21.32 25.69 -14.43
C PHE A 94 -21.77 27.15 -14.49
N TYR A 95 -23.01 27.43 -14.88
CA TYR A 95 -23.52 28.81 -14.92
C TYR A 95 -23.73 29.40 -13.52
N ASN A 96 -24.08 28.58 -12.54
CA ASN A 96 -24.14 29.01 -11.14
C ASN A 96 -22.74 29.39 -10.62
N VAL A 97 -21.71 28.60 -10.92
CA VAL A 97 -20.32 28.94 -10.60
C VAL A 97 -19.91 30.30 -11.19
N LEU A 98 -20.17 30.54 -12.48
CA LEU A 98 -19.88 31.83 -13.12
C LEU A 98 -20.64 32.99 -12.47
N LYS A 99 -21.92 32.78 -12.14
CA LYS A 99 -22.76 33.77 -11.47
C LYS A 99 -22.23 34.09 -10.06
N ASP A 100 -21.90 33.09 -9.28
CA ASP A 100 -21.46 33.25 -7.89
C ASP A 100 -20.08 33.90 -7.83
N LEU A 101 -19.15 33.47 -8.69
CA LEU A 101 -17.85 34.12 -8.86
C LEU A 101 -17.94 35.48 -9.57
N GLN A 102 -19.09 35.81 -10.17
CA GLN A 102 -19.32 37.01 -10.96
C GLN A 102 -18.31 37.17 -12.11
N LEU A 103 -18.14 36.11 -12.89
CA LEU A 103 -17.18 36.02 -14.00
C LEU A 103 -17.87 35.63 -15.31
N ASP A 104 -17.27 36.05 -16.42
CA ASP A 104 -17.72 35.65 -17.76
C ASP A 104 -17.08 34.34 -18.24
N TYR A 105 -15.94 33.95 -17.66
CA TYR A 105 -15.22 32.72 -17.99
C TYR A 105 -14.35 32.20 -16.84
N LEU A 106 -14.02 30.90 -16.89
CA LEU A 106 -13.04 30.24 -16.02
C LEU A 106 -11.74 29.92 -16.76
N ASP A 107 -10.62 29.91 -16.04
CA ASP A 107 -9.35 29.45 -16.61
C ASP A 107 -9.28 27.92 -16.62
N LEU A 108 -9.84 27.28 -15.58
CA LEU A 108 -9.90 25.83 -15.45
C LEU A 108 -11.23 25.38 -14.84
N PHE A 109 -11.90 24.43 -15.48
CA PHE A 109 -13.07 23.75 -14.90
C PHE A 109 -12.82 22.25 -14.78
N LEU A 110 -12.99 21.71 -13.56
CA LEU A 110 -12.67 20.31 -13.25
C LEU A 110 -13.91 19.48 -12.94
N ILE A 111 -13.88 18.19 -13.28
CA ILE A 111 -14.71 17.20 -12.56
C ILE A 111 -14.12 17.02 -11.16
N HIS A 112 -14.87 17.36 -10.10
CA HIS A 112 -14.33 17.41 -8.73
C HIS A 112 -13.96 16.03 -8.16
N VAL A 113 -14.80 15.02 -8.39
CA VAL A 113 -14.54 13.62 -7.99
C VAL A 113 -15.10 12.68 -9.06
N PRO A 114 -14.50 11.50 -9.27
CA PRO A 114 -14.95 10.55 -10.28
C PRO A 114 -16.16 9.71 -9.82
N PHE A 115 -17.02 10.23 -8.95
CA PHE A 115 -18.13 9.46 -8.38
C PHE A 115 -19.44 10.19 -8.64
N ALA A 116 -20.43 9.48 -9.16
CA ALA A 116 -21.76 10.02 -9.45
C ALA A 116 -22.77 9.66 -8.34
N LEU A 117 -23.79 10.48 -8.26
CA LEU A 117 -24.98 10.28 -7.43
C LEU A 117 -26.22 10.26 -8.32
N LYS A 118 -27.32 9.69 -7.83
CA LYS A 118 -28.61 9.75 -8.50
C LYS A 118 -29.09 11.19 -8.65
N LYS A 119 -29.87 11.44 -9.71
CA LYS A 119 -30.49 12.75 -9.95
C LYS A 119 -31.40 13.13 -8.78
N GLY A 120 -31.34 14.41 -8.38
CA GLY A 120 -32.19 14.97 -7.33
C GLY A 120 -31.62 14.89 -5.91
N VAL A 121 -30.42 14.32 -5.73
CA VAL A 121 -29.73 14.36 -4.44
C VAL A 121 -29.24 15.79 -4.18
N LEU A 122 -29.74 16.41 -3.10
CA LEU A 122 -29.48 17.83 -2.81
C LEU A 122 -28.27 18.06 -1.89
N SER A 123 -27.88 17.06 -1.10
CA SER A 123 -26.80 17.20 -0.13
C SER A 123 -26.15 15.87 0.18
N LEU A 124 -24.82 15.86 0.31
CA LEU A 124 -24.07 14.70 0.79
C LEU A 124 -24.40 14.34 2.25
N ALA A 125 -24.76 15.33 3.07
CA ALA A 125 -25.03 15.11 4.48
C ALA A 125 -26.35 14.33 4.72
N THR A 126 -27.25 14.35 3.74
CA THR A 126 -28.58 13.73 3.81
C THR A 126 -28.78 12.65 2.74
N CYS A 127 -27.71 12.26 2.04
CA CYS A 127 -27.74 11.28 0.96
C CYS A 127 -27.72 9.85 1.55
N ASP A 128 -28.59 8.97 1.04
CA ASP A 128 -28.63 7.57 1.45
C ASP A 128 -27.65 6.72 0.64
N LYS A 129 -27.29 5.53 1.16
CA LYS A 129 -26.46 4.57 0.42
C LYS A 129 -27.03 4.22 -0.96
N SER A 130 -28.36 4.18 -1.05
CA SER A 130 -29.05 3.82 -2.30
C SER A 130 -28.96 4.92 -3.37
N ASP A 131 -28.57 6.14 -3.00
CA ASP A 131 -28.41 7.27 -3.92
C ASP A 131 -27.04 7.31 -4.59
N ILE A 132 -26.08 6.51 -4.09
CA ILE A 132 -24.72 6.46 -4.59
C ILE A 132 -24.67 5.56 -5.82
N ILE A 133 -24.21 6.14 -6.95
CA ILE A 133 -23.86 5.37 -8.15
C ILE A 133 -22.40 4.94 -8.08
N GLY A 134 -21.53 5.79 -7.54
CA GLY A 134 -20.09 5.56 -7.47
C GLY A 134 -19.41 5.86 -8.80
N TYR A 135 -18.30 5.18 -9.11
CA TYR A 135 -17.59 5.39 -10.37
C TYR A 135 -18.31 4.66 -11.52
N ASP A 136 -18.73 5.44 -12.52
CA ASP A 136 -19.29 4.94 -13.77
C ASP A 136 -18.59 5.64 -14.96
N PRO A 137 -17.83 4.91 -15.81
CA PRO A 137 -17.09 5.53 -16.91
C PRO A 137 -18.00 6.17 -17.98
N THR A 138 -19.24 5.71 -18.13
CA THR A 138 -20.21 6.27 -19.09
C THR A 138 -20.71 7.63 -18.61
N ILE A 139 -21.02 7.77 -17.32
CA ILE A 139 -21.41 9.06 -16.74
C ILE A 139 -20.26 10.05 -16.85
N ILE A 140 -19.03 9.62 -16.54
CA ILE A 140 -17.84 10.47 -16.66
C ILE A 140 -17.62 10.93 -18.11
N ALA A 141 -17.74 10.05 -19.09
CA ALA A 141 -17.63 10.41 -20.51
C ALA A 141 -18.71 11.40 -20.97
N ASN A 142 -19.96 11.22 -20.52
CA ASN A 142 -21.07 12.13 -20.82
C ASN A 142 -20.83 13.52 -20.23
N VAL A 143 -20.40 13.60 -18.96
CA VAL A 143 -20.03 14.85 -18.30
C VAL A 143 -18.87 15.52 -19.05
N TRP A 144 -17.84 14.75 -19.42
CA TRP A 144 -16.68 15.26 -20.14
C TRP A 144 -17.06 15.90 -21.49
N THR A 145 -17.98 15.28 -22.24
CA THR A 145 -18.49 15.83 -23.50
C THR A 145 -19.13 17.22 -23.31
N VAL A 146 -19.79 17.46 -22.18
CA VAL A 146 -20.35 18.79 -21.85
C VAL A 146 -19.23 19.78 -21.55
N LEU A 147 -18.19 19.37 -20.82
CA LEU A 147 -17.01 20.20 -20.54
C LEU A 147 -16.28 20.59 -21.84
N GLU A 148 -16.16 19.68 -22.80
CA GLU A 148 -15.58 19.97 -24.12
C GLU A 148 -16.41 21.01 -24.90
N ASP A 149 -17.74 20.93 -24.84
CA ASP A 149 -18.64 21.94 -25.43
C ASP A 149 -18.44 23.32 -24.77
N LEU A 150 -18.23 23.38 -23.45
CA LEU A 150 -17.93 24.64 -22.75
C LEU A 150 -16.61 25.27 -23.21
N VAL A 151 -15.58 24.47 -23.50
CA VAL A 151 -14.32 24.96 -24.11
C VAL A 151 -14.59 25.50 -25.50
N SER A 152 -15.35 24.77 -26.34
CA SER A 152 -15.66 25.21 -27.70
C SER A 152 -16.41 26.55 -27.76
N LYS A 153 -17.17 26.85 -26.71
CA LYS A 153 -17.90 28.11 -26.52
C LYS A 153 -17.04 29.24 -25.92
N GLY A 154 -15.80 28.96 -25.53
CA GLY A 154 -14.90 29.92 -24.89
C GLY A 154 -15.29 30.28 -23.45
N LEU A 155 -16.18 29.51 -22.81
CA LEU A 155 -16.62 29.76 -21.44
C LEU A 155 -15.60 29.28 -20.40
N THR A 156 -14.74 28.34 -20.79
CA THR A 156 -13.57 27.97 -20.01
C THR A 156 -12.37 27.73 -20.93
N ARG A 157 -11.17 28.13 -20.49
CA ARG A 157 -9.94 27.99 -21.29
C ARG A 157 -9.41 26.56 -21.29
N SER A 158 -9.51 25.90 -20.14
CA SER A 158 -8.99 24.55 -19.91
C SER A 158 -10.01 23.73 -19.13
N ILE A 159 -10.04 22.42 -19.40
CA ILE A 159 -10.81 21.46 -18.61
C ILE A 159 -9.89 20.39 -18.04
N GLY A 160 -10.25 19.86 -16.89
CA GLY A 160 -9.45 18.86 -16.20
C GLY A 160 -10.29 17.99 -15.29
N VAL A 161 -9.60 17.18 -14.50
CA VAL A 161 -10.22 16.27 -13.55
C VAL A 161 -9.60 16.42 -12.17
N SER A 162 -10.26 15.90 -11.15
CA SER A 162 -9.72 15.82 -9.80
C SER A 162 -10.03 14.45 -9.20
N ASN A 163 -9.05 13.88 -8.50
CA ASN A 163 -9.10 12.55 -7.88
C ASN A 163 -9.16 11.39 -8.88
N PHE A 164 -8.57 11.54 -10.07
CA PHE A 164 -8.50 10.47 -11.06
C PHE A 164 -7.22 9.66 -10.91
N SER A 165 -7.38 8.35 -10.77
CA SER A 165 -6.31 7.35 -10.90
C SER A 165 -5.88 7.18 -12.36
N ILE A 166 -4.80 6.44 -12.61
CA ILE A 166 -4.36 6.09 -13.96
C ILE A 166 -5.48 5.35 -14.73
N THR A 167 -6.12 4.36 -14.10
CA THR A 167 -7.21 3.58 -14.71
C THR A 167 -8.41 4.45 -15.08
N LYS A 168 -8.83 5.35 -14.19
CA LYS A 168 -9.94 6.28 -14.47
C LYS A 168 -9.58 7.26 -15.57
N MET A 169 -8.33 7.72 -15.61
CA MET A 169 -7.84 8.57 -16.68
C MET A 169 -7.86 7.84 -18.02
N GLU A 170 -7.31 6.62 -18.10
CA GLU A 170 -7.32 5.82 -19.33
C GLU A 170 -8.74 5.52 -19.81
N ASN A 171 -9.70 5.27 -18.90
CA ASN A 171 -11.10 5.11 -19.27
C ASN A 171 -11.70 6.38 -19.90
N LEU A 172 -11.40 7.55 -19.34
CA LEU A 172 -11.84 8.82 -19.91
C LEU A 172 -11.20 9.09 -21.29
N LEU A 173 -9.90 8.85 -21.42
CA LEU A 173 -9.14 9.09 -22.64
C LEU A 173 -9.58 8.21 -23.83
N LYS A 174 -10.36 7.15 -23.60
CA LYS A 174 -10.97 6.34 -24.69
C LYS A 174 -11.97 7.14 -25.51
N THR A 175 -12.64 8.13 -24.91
CA THR A 175 -13.72 8.89 -25.57
C THR A 175 -13.46 10.40 -25.61
N ALA A 176 -12.54 10.90 -24.78
CA ALA A 176 -12.19 12.32 -24.75
C ALA A 176 -11.56 12.80 -26.06
N THR A 177 -12.03 13.94 -26.56
CA THR A 177 -11.41 14.67 -27.69
C THR A 177 -10.41 15.72 -27.21
N ILE A 178 -10.64 16.28 -26.02
CA ILE A 178 -9.72 17.17 -25.31
C ILE A 178 -9.10 16.38 -24.16
N ILE A 179 -7.77 16.25 -24.17
CA ILE A 179 -7.03 15.63 -23.06
C ILE A 179 -7.14 16.55 -21.83
N PRO A 180 -7.45 16.03 -20.62
CA PRO A 180 -7.47 16.84 -19.40
C PRO A 180 -6.18 17.65 -19.25
N ALA A 181 -6.29 18.96 -19.06
CA ALA A 181 -5.12 19.83 -18.87
C ALA A 181 -4.48 19.61 -17.49
N VAL A 182 -5.32 19.36 -16.48
CA VAL A 182 -4.91 19.17 -15.08
C VAL A 182 -5.59 17.94 -14.49
N ASN A 183 -4.86 17.22 -13.63
CA ASN A 183 -5.43 16.27 -12.68
C ASN A 183 -5.08 16.73 -11.24
N GLN A 184 -6.07 17.22 -10.51
CA GLN A 184 -5.89 17.72 -9.15
C GLN A 184 -6.07 16.59 -8.12
N VAL A 185 -5.06 16.30 -7.30
CA VAL A 185 -5.03 15.13 -6.40
C VAL A 185 -4.46 15.47 -5.02
N GLU A 186 -4.79 14.64 -4.02
CA GLU A 186 -4.13 14.69 -2.72
C GLU A 186 -2.65 14.40 -2.89
N CYS A 187 -1.77 15.32 -2.54
CA CYS A 187 -0.34 15.10 -2.65
C CYS A 187 0.40 15.87 -1.56
N HIS A 188 1.18 15.15 -0.76
CA HIS A 188 2.00 15.69 0.33
C HIS A 188 3.16 14.74 0.62
N ILE A 189 4.03 15.06 1.58
CA ILE A 189 5.25 14.29 1.85
C ILE A 189 5.02 12.78 2.08
N TYR A 190 3.91 12.40 2.74
CA TYR A 190 3.55 10.99 2.97
C TYR A 190 2.75 10.32 1.84
N LEU A 191 2.35 11.04 0.80
CA LEU A 191 1.63 10.53 -0.37
C LEU A 191 2.05 11.33 -1.61
N GLN A 192 3.13 10.89 -2.27
CA GLN A 192 3.73 11.66 -3.37
C GLN A 192 3.21 11.18 -4.73
N GLN A 193 2.79 9.91 -4.86
CA GLN A 193 2.18 9.33 -6.07
C GLN A 193 3.10 9.38 -7.33
N PRO A 194 4.36 8.91 -7.25
CA PRO A 194 5.34 9.08 -8.35
C PRO A 194 4.92 8.43 -9.68
N LYS A 195 4.19 7.30 -9.65
CA LYS A 195 3.68 6.66 -10.87
C LYS A 195 2.61 7.51 -11.55
N LEU A 196 1.68 8.10 -10.79
CA LEU A 196 0.70 9.05 -11.32
C LEU A 196 1.39 10.30 -11.86
N GLN A 197 2.41 10.82 -11.16
CA GLN A 197 3.21 11.96 -11.65
C GLN A 197 3.84 11.64 -13.01
N GLN A 198 4.50 10.49 -13.14
CA GLN A 198 5.13 10.09 -14.38
C GLN A 198 4.10 9.86 -15.50
N TYR A 199 2.98 9.22 -15.18
CA TYR A 199 1.90 8.98 -16.13
C TYR A 199 1.31 10.29 -16.67
N CYS A 200 0.94 11.22 -15.78
CA CYS A 200 0.40 12.52 -16.15
C CYS A 200 1.41 13.31 -16.98
N LYS A 201 2.68 13.34 -16.57
CA LYS A 201 3.78 13.96 -17.34
C LYS A 201 3.87 13.40 -18.76
N ASN A 202 3.80 12.07 -18.92
CA ASN A 202 3.86 11.42 -20.24
C ASN A 202 2.66 11.76 -21.14
N LYS A 203 1.51 12.08 -20.55
CA LYS A 203 0.29 12.48 -21.26
C LYS A 203 0.15 14.00 -21.43
N GLY A 204 1.13 14.78 -20.96
CA GLY A 204 1.07 16.24 -20.94
C GLY A 204 0.01 16.80 -19.97
N ILE A 205 -0.41 16.02 -18.99
CA ILE A 205 -1.37 16.43 -17.96
C ILE A 205 -0.57 16.98 -16.77
N VAL A 206 -0.90 18.19 -16.33
CA VAL A 206 -0.27 18.77 -15.13
C VAL A 206 -0.92 18.22 -13.88
N LEU A 207 -0.11 17.82 -12.91
CA LEU A 207 -0.62 17.47 -11.58
C LEU A 207 -0.67 18.69 -10.67
N GLU A 208 -1.79 18.81 -10.00
CA GLU A 208 -2.03 19.86 -9.00
C GLU A 208 -2.29 19.24 -7.64
N ALA A 209 -1.47 19.61 -6.66
CA ALA A 209 -1.46 19.07 -5.31
C ALA A 209 -2.39 19.87 -4.38
N TYR A 210 -3.50 19.25 -3.97
CA TYR A 210 -4.25 19.69 -2.79
C TYR A 210 -3.76 18.98 -1.52
N ALA A 211 -4.11 19.55 -0.35
CA ALA A 211 -3.65 19.09 0.96
C ALA A 211 -2.12 18.99 1.12
N PRO A 212 -1.31 19.91 0.56
CA PRO A 212 0.15 19.80 0.59
C PRO A 212 0.74 19.80 2.01
N LEU A 213 -0.03 20.26 3.00
CA LEU A 213 0.35 20.35 4.41
C LEU A 213 -0.26 19.23 5.28
N GLY A 214 -0.89 18.22 4.68
CA GLY A 214 -1.52 17.10 5.40
C GLY A 214 -2.88 17.43 6.03
N SER A 215 -3.59 18.45 5.54
CA SER A 215 -4.93 18.86 6.00
C SER A 215 -5.11 18.94 7.54
N PRO A 216 -4.26 19.69 8.28
CA PRO A 216 -4.30 19.73 9.74
C PRO A 216 -5.61 20.31 10.31
N GLY A 217 -6.44 20.98 9.52
CA GLY A 217 -7.75 21.47 9.94
C GLY A 217 -8.92 20.51 9.71
N ARG A 218 -8.68 19.28 9.22
CA ARG A 218 -9.75 18.31 8.95
C ARG A 218 -10.42 17.84 10.26
N SER A 219 -11.75 17.80 10.27
CA SER A 219 -12.56 17.45 11.45
C SER A 219 -12.62 15.96 11.75
N SER A 220 -12.35 15.10 10.77
CA SER A 220 -12.53 13.64 10.81
C SER A 220 -11.19 12.90 10.74
N LYS A 221 -10.27 13.23 11.65
CA LYS A 221 -8.96 12.56 11.74
C LYS A 221 -8.95 11.43 12.76
N PRO A 222 -8.38 10.27 12.44
CA PRO A 222 -8.01 9.26 13.43
C PRO A 222 -7.05 9.84 14.49
N PRO A 223 -7.10 9.37 15.76
CA PRO A 223 -6.19 9.82 16.82
C PRO A 223 -4.71 9.62 16.48
N ASP A 224 -4.38 8.55 15.75
CA ASP A 224 -3.02 8.14 15.44
C ASP A 224 -2.56 8.58 14.03
N GLU A 225 -3.30 9.50 13.39
CA GLU A 225 -2.94 10.01 12.06
C GLU A 225 -1.61 10.77 12.11
N PRO A 226 -0.60 10.38 11.30
CA PRO A 226 0.69 11.06 11.29
C PRO A 226 0.54 12.50 10.80
N VAL A 227 1.15 13.43 11.53
CA VAL A 227 1.07 14.86 11.20
C VAL A 227 2.24 15.23 10.29
N VAL A 228 1.93 15.61 9.04
CA VAL A 228 2.91 16.01 8.01
C VAL A 228 3.87 17.10 8.50
N LEU A 229 3.35 18.12 9.19
CA LEU A 229 4.17 19.23 9.70
C LEU A 229 5.06 18.86 10.89
N GLU A 230 4.84 17.68 11.50
CA GLU A 230 5.60 17.21 12.66
C GLU A 230 6.73 16.25 12.28
N ASP A 231 6.85 15.89 11.00
CA ASP A 231 7.89 14.99 10.49
C ASP A 231 9.30 15.53 10.81
N ALA A 232 10.15 14.64 11.34
CA ALA A 232 11.47 15.02 11.82
C ALA A 232 12.39 15.54 10.71
N THR A 233 12.34 14.92 9.52
CA THR A 233 13.15 15.35 8.37
C THR A 233 12.67 16.70 7.85
N VAL A 234 11.35 16.92 7.80
CA VAL A 234 10.80 18.22 7.40
C VAL A 234 11.21 19.33 8.38
N LYS A 235 11.14 19.08 9.69
CA LYS A 235 11.56 20.04 10.71
C LYS A 235 13.06 20.33 10.67
N GLU A 236 13.87 19.32 10.44
CA GLU A 236 15.32 19.47 10.32
C GLU A 236 15.67 20.38 9.13
N ILE A 237 15.08 20.12 7.97
CA ILE A 237 15.27 20.94 6.77
C ILE A 237 14.75 22.36 7.00
N ALA A 238 13.57 22.51 7.61
CA ALA A 238 13.01 23.81 7.93
C ALA A 238 13.97 24.65 8.79
N SER A 239 14.56 24.03 9.82
CA SER A 239 15.56 24.66 10.68
C SER A 239 16.81 25.11 9.90
N LYS A 240 17.33 24.28 8.99
CA LYS A 240 18.51 24.61 8.16
C LYS A 240 18.30 25.83 7.27
N HIS A 241 17.08 26.00 6.76
CA HIS A 241 16.72 27.11 5.87
C HIS A 241 16.17 28.34 6.58
N GLY A 242 16.03 28.31 7.91
CA GLY A 242 15.32 29.37 8.65
C GLY A 242 13.85 29.50 8.22
N ALA A 243 13.28 28.40 7.73
CA ALA A 243 11.91 28.28 7.24
C ALA A 243 11.04 27.55 8.28
N ASN A 244 9.73 27.49 8.02
CA ASN A 244 8.82 26.62 8.78
C ASN A 244 8.51 25.32 8.02
N PRO A 245 8.02 24.26 8.70
CA PRO A 245 7.70 22.98 8.05
C PRO A 245 6.75 23.07 6.86
N ALA A 246 5.81 24.02 6.88
CA ALA A 246 4.85 24.19 5.78
C ALA A 246 5.55 24.69 4.51
N GLN A 247 6.50 25.61 4.65
CA GLN A 247 7.30 26.11 3.53
C GLN A 247 8.13 24.99 2.88
N VAL A 248 8.73 24.11 3.67
CA VAL A 248 9.46 22.94 3.15
C VAL A 248 8.54 22.01 2.37
N CYS A 249 7.34 21.70 2.91
CA CYS A 249 6.37 20.84 2.22
C CYS A 249 5.91 21.44 0.88
N ILE A 250 5.68 22.75 0.83
CA ILE A 250 5.29 23.46 -0.40
C ILE A 250 6.45 23.49 -1.40
N ALA A 251 7.64 23.90 -0.98
CA ALA A 251 8.83 23.97 -1.84
C ALA A 251 9.17 22.61 -2.46
N PHE A 252 9.05 21.54 -1.66
CA PHE A 252 9.22 20.18 -2.13
C PHE A 252 8.33 19.84 -3.32
N LEU A 253 7.02 20.08 -3.21
CA LEU A 253 6.07 19.77 -4.28
C LEU A 253 6.26 20.68 -5.50
N LEU A 254 6.61 21.95 -5.29
CA LEU A 254 6.96 22.88 -6.37
C LEU A 254 8.21 22.41 -7.13
N GLN A 255 9.24 21.94 -6.43
CA GLN A 255 10.48 21.42 -7.03
C GLN A 255 10.30 20.05 -7.70
N LEU A 256 9.21 19.31 -7.40
CA LEU A 256 8.78 18.16 -8.20
C LEU A 256 8.11 18.59 -9.53
N GLY A 257 7.84 19.88 -9.71
CA GLY A 257 7.17 20.43 -10.89
C GLY A 257 5.65 20.37 -10.82
N LEU A 258 5.07 20.28 -9.62
CA LEU A 258 3.63 20.25 -9.40
C LEU A 258 3.08 21.67 -9.21
N VAL A 259 1.79 21.85 -9.52
CA VAL A 259 1.03 23.02 -9.02
C VAL A 259 0.63 22.75 -7.57
N VAL A 260 0.73 23.74 -6.67
CA VAL A 260 0.51 23.54 -5.23
C VAL A 260 -0.47 24.57 -4.68
N ILE A 261 -1.54 24.09 -4.03
CA ILE A 261 -2.66 24.93 -3.56
C ILE A 261 -2.93 24.78 -2.06
N PRO A 262 -2.07 25.29 -1.16
CA PRO A 262 -2.35 25.28 0.27
C PRO A 262 -3.55 26.17 0.59
N LYS A 263 -4.33 25.78 1.60
CA LYS A 263 -5.44 26.59 2.13
C LYS A 263 -5.03 27.32 3.40
N SER A 264 -5.36 28.61 3.48
CA SER A 264 -5.33 29.38 4.72
C SER A 264 -6.35 30.52 4.68
N VAL A 265 -6.89 30.89 5.85
CA VAL A 265 -7.61 32.16 6.06
C VAL A 265 -6.85 33.09 7.02
N THR A 266 -5.68 32.65 7.50
CA THR A 266 -4.80 33.42 8.38
C THR A 266 -3.80 34.18 7.51
N GLU A 267 -3.81 35.51 7.61
CA GLU A 267 -2.99 36.42 6.80
C GLU A 267 -1.50 36.08 6.85
N SER A 268 -0.93 35.94 8.06
CA SER A 268 0.50 35.60 8.20
C SER A 268 0.87 34.30 7.48
N ARG A 269 0.03 33.26 7.59
CA ARG A 269 0.24 31.98 6.91
C ARG A 269 0.12 32.08 5.40
N ILE A 270 -0.78 32.93 4.88
CA ILE A 270 -0.90 33.16 3.42
C ILE A 270 0.40 33.76 2.88
N ILE A 271 0.95 34.75 3.60
CA ILE A 271 2.23 35.39 3.24
C ILE A 271 3.40 34.43 3.41
N GLU A 272 3.45 33.66 4.51
CA GLU A 272 4.50 32.66 4.76
C GLU A 272 4.50 31.54 3.71
N ASN A 273 3.33 31.03 3.33
CA ASN A 273 3.19 30.00 2.31
C ASN A 273 3.70 30.50 0.95
N LEU A 274 3.47 31.78 0.61
CA LEU A 274 4.01 32.36 -0.64
C LEU A 274 5.53 32.38 -0.63
N LYS A 275 6.18 32.72 0.49
CA LYS A 275 7.64 32.68 0.59
C LYS A 275 8.24 31.29 0.33
N ALA A 276 7.45 30.23 0.42
CA ALA A 276 7.91 28.88 0.05
C ALA A 276 8.30 28.77 -1.43
N THR A 277 7.79 29.63 -2.31
CA THR A 277 8.17 29.64 -3.74
C THR A 277 9.60 30.13 -3.97
N GLU A 278 10.21 30.76 -2.96
CA GLU A 278 11.59 31.27 -2.99
C GLU A 278 12.57 30.28 -2.35
N LEU A 279 12.07 29.25 -1.66
CA LEU A 279 12.88 28.23 -1.01
C LEU A 279 13.38 27.21 -2.03
N VAL A 280 14.69 27.01 -2.08
CA VAL A 280 15.34 26.02 -2.94
C VAL A 280 15.98 24.95 -2.07
N LEU A 281 15.37 23.77 -2.06
CA LEU A 281 15.88 22.58 -1.39
C LEU A 281 17.03 21.97 -2.18
N THR A 282 18.07 21.50 -1.49
CA THR A 282 19.21 20.83 -2.14
C THR A 282 18.82 19.47 -2.70
N ASP A 283 19.66 18.88 -3.55
CA ASP A 283 19.44 17.53 -4.07
C ASP A 283 19.39 16.48 -2.94
N GLU A 284 20.21 16.62 -1.89
CA GLU A 284 20.15 15.73 -0.74
C GLU A 284 18.85 15.88 0.06
N GLU A 285 18.34 17.10 0.21
CA GLU A 285 17.08 17.39 0.90
C GLU A 285 15.88 16.90 0.09
N MET A 286 15.87 17.13 -1.23
CA MET A 286 14.88 16.56 -2.13
C MET A 286 14.90 15.03 -2.08
N LYS A 287 16.08 14.41 -1.98
CA LYS A 287 16.23 12.96 -1.83
C LYS A 287 15.69 12.46 -0.49
N SER A 288 16.00 13.13 0.62
CA SER A 288 15.50 12.73 1.93
C SER A 288 13.98 12.89 2.03
N LEU A 289 13.41 13.97 1.48
CA LEU A 289 11.97 14.19 1.43
C LEU A 289 11.25 13.17 0.52
N LYS A 290 11.84 12.77 -0.62
CA LYS A 290 11.30 11.68 -1.46
C LYS A 290 11.25 10.35 -0.72
N ALA A 291 12.23 10.07 0.12
CA ALA A 291 12.30 8.83 0.91
C ALA A 291 11.23 8.74 2.01
N ILE A 292 10.55 9.85 2.34
CA ILE A 292 9.50 9.88 3.36
C ILE A 292 8.19 9.25 2.87
N ASP A 293 7.95 9.12 1.56
CA ASP A 293 6.65 8.66 1.03
C ASP A 293 6.20 7.35 1.69
N LYS A 294 5.03 7.39 2.35
CA LYS A 294 4.45 6.25 3.07
C LYS A 294 3.25 5.67 2.34
N ASN A 295 2.91 6.22 1.16
CA ASN A 295 1.64 6.00 0.48
C ASN A 295 0.43 6.21 1.42
N PHE A 296 0.52 7.16 2.35
CA PHE A 296 -0.47 7.40 3.39
C PHE A 296 -1.51 8.42 2.93
N ARG A 297 -2.73 7.96 2.69
CA ARG A 297 -3.83 8.78 2.20
C ARG A 297 -4.77 9.25 3.31
N LEU A 298 -5.06 10.54 3.33
CA LEU A 298 -5.96 11.24 4.26
C LEU A 298 -7.43 11.09 3.84
N LEU A 299 -7.73 11.30 2.55
CA LEU A 299 -9.10 11.28 2.02
C LEU A 299 -9.39 9.94 1.35
N SER A 300 -10.17 9.09 2.04
CA SER A 300 -10.48 7.73 1.56
C SER A 300 -11.47 7.69 0.38
N PHE A 301 -12.42 8.62 0.35
CA PHE A 301 -13.64 8.56 -0.49
C PHE A 301 -14.45 7.26 -0.36
N GLN A 302 -14.22 6.48 0.70
CA GLN A 302 -14.94 5.24 1.00
C GLN A 302 -16.46 5.40 0.98
N TRP A 303 -16.92 6.58 1.38
CA TRP A 303 -18.34 6.92 1.36
C TRP A 303 -18.98 6.78 -0.02
N PHE A 304 -18.26 7.06 -1.12
CA PHE A 304 -18.77 6.92 -2.49
C PHE A 304 -18.77 5.48 -3.03
N ALA A 305 -18.18 4.53 -2.30
CA ALA A 305 -18.13 3.14 -2.70
C ALA A 305 -18.00 2.25 -1.44
N PRO A 306 -19.05 2.20 -0.59
CA PRO A 306 -18.97 1.57 0.73
C PRO A 306 -18.59 0.09 0.68
N ASP A 307 -18.87 -0.58 -0.44
CA ASP A 307 -18.63 -2.00 -0.65
C ASP A 307 -17.28 -2.31 -1.34
N LYS A 308 -16.45 -1.30 -1.61
CA LYS A 308 -15.12 -1.44 -2.24
C LYS A 308 -13.99 -1.23 -1.23
N THR A 309 -12.84 -1.86 -1.42
CA THR A 309 -11.63 -1.52 -0.66
C THR A 309 -11.03 -0.19 -1.14
N LEU A 310 -10.13 0.41 -0.36
CA LEU A 310 -9.39 1.61 -0.80
C LEU A 310 -8.63 1.38 -2.11
N ASP A 311 -8.02 0.19 -2.28
CA ASP A 311 -7.32 -0.15 -3.51
C ASP A 311 -8.26 -0.18 -4.72
N GLN A 312 -9.45 -0.76 -4.55
CA GLN A 312 -10.48 -0.76 -5.59
C GLN A 312 -11.04 0.64 -5.87
N ILE A 313 -11.04 1.54 -4.89
CA ILE A 313 -11.46 2.94 -5.07
C ILE A 313 -10.40 3.72 -5.83
N TRP A 314 -9.12 3.47 -5.57
CA TRP A 314 -8.01 4.24 -6.14
C TRP A 314 -7.32 3.57 -7.33
N ASP A 315 -7.79 2.40 -7.74
CA ASP A 315 -7.22 1.57 -8.82
C ASP A 315 -5.71 1.38 -8.70
N THR A 316 -5.22 1.27 -7.47
CA THR A 316 -3.83 0.94 -7.21
C THR A 316 -3.59 -0.46 -7.76
N SER A 317 -2.68 -0.56 -8.74
CA SER A 317 -2.26 -1.86 -9.26
C SER A 317 -1.65 -2.70 -8.13
N GLU A 318 -1.58 -4.01 -8.29
CA GLU A 318 -0.97 -4.87 -7.27
C GLU A 318 0.54 -4.60 -7.08
N ASP A 319 1.21 -4.01 -8.07
CA ASP A 319 2.59 -3.48 -7.96
C ASP A 319 2.65 -2.08 -7.29
N GLU A 320 1.50 -1.51 -6.96
CA GLU A 320 1.27 -0.29 -6.15
C GLU A 320 0.51 -0.61 -4.86
N ALA A 321 0.29 -1.90 -4.55
CA ALA A 321 -0.03 -2.29 -3.20
C ALA A 321 0.99 -1.57 -2.31
N PHE A 322 0.49 -0.93 -1.26
CA PHE A 322 1.31 -0.19 -0.31
C PHE A 322 2.61 -0.98 -0.05
N VAL A 323 3.69 -0.31 0.36
CA VAL A 323 4.66 -1.02 1.20
C VAL A 323 3.88 -1.42 2.46
N LEU A 324 3.15 -2.52 2.33
CA LEU A 324 2.15 -2.96 3.25
C LEU A 324 3.02 -3.50 4.36
N ALA A 325 3.15 -2.70 5.41
CA ALA A 325 3.48 -3.25 6.70
C ALA A 325 2.55 -4.44 7.04
N ARG A 326 1.40 -4.62 6.34
CA ARG A 326 0.40 -5.69 6.50
C ARG A 326 -0.35 -6.10 5.22
N ILE A 327 -0.39 -7.38 4.86
CA ILE A 327 -1.19 -7.96 3.77
C ILE A 327 -2.56 -8.40 4.29
N ILE A 328 -3.64 -8.11 3.55
CA ILE A 328 -5.00 -8.56 3.89
C ILE A 328 -5.19 -10.01 3.46
N LEU A 329 -5.62 -10.86 4.40
CA LEU A 329 -5.97 -12.26 4.18
C LEU A 329 -7.42 -12.39 3.70
N ASN A 330 -7.78 -13.54 3.13
CA ASN A 330 -9.14 -13.81 2.62
C ASN A 330 -10.27 -13.80 3.67
N ASN A 331 -9.92 -13.79 4.96
CA ASN A 331 -10.85 -13.61 6.07
C ASN A 331 -10.92 -12.15 6.58
N GLY A 332 -10.28 -11.20 5.89
CA GLY A 332 -10.24 -9.78 6.25
C GLY A 332 -9.25 -9.41 7.36
N THR A 333 -8.55 -10.39 7.93
CA THR A 333 -7.46 -10.12 8.89
C THR A 333 -6.19 -9.67 8.18
N ASN A 334 -5.24 -9.11 8.93
CA ASN A 334 -4.02 -8.51 8.38
C ASN A 334 -2.78 -9.24 8.92
N ILE A 335 -1.93 -9.75 8.03
CA ILE A 335 -0.62 -10.35 8.36
C ILE A 335 0.51 -9.37 8.05
N PRO A 336 1.44 -9.07 8.97
CA PRO A 336 2.59 -8.25 8.60
C PRO A 336 3.44 -8.91 7.50
N ALA A 337 3.72 -8.17 6.43
CA ALA A 337 4.44 -8.69 5.26
C ALA A 337 5.87 -9.14 5.59
N PHE A 338 6.41 -8.73 6.73
CA PHE A 338 7.74 -9.07 7.17
C PHE A 338 7.73 -9.60 8.60
N GLY A 339 8.33 -10.77 8.81
CA GLY A 339 8.34 -11.44 10.11
C GLY A 339 9.69 -12.05 10.47
N LEU A 340 9.82 -12.50 11.72
CA LEU A 340 11.00 -13.19 12.21
C LEU A 340 10.78 -14.71 12.15
N GLY A 341 11.56 -15.40 11.31
CA GLY A 341 11.64 -16.86 11.36
C GLY A 341 12.40 -17.34 12.59
N THR A 342 11.98 -18.45 13.21
CA THR A 342 12.59 -18.96 14.46
C THR A 342 13.21 -20.36 14.34
N TRP A 343 13.23 -20.96 13.15
CA TRP A 343 13.85 -22.28 12.94
C TRP A 343 15.36 -22.26 13.23
N GLN A 344 15.87 -23.31 13.88
CA GLN A 344 17.26 -23.43 14.35
C GLN A 344 17.72 -22.26 15.25
N ALA A 345 16.81 -21.63 16.01
CA ALA A 345 17.12 -20.54 16.93
C ALA A 345 17.18 -20.97 18.41
N LYS A 346 17.26 -22.29 18.70
CA LYS A 346 17.17 -22.81 20.07
C LYS A 346 18.05 -22.05 21.07
N GLU A 347 19.28 -21.73 20.69
CA GLU A 347 20.11 -20.81 21.45
C GLU A 347 19.88 -19.37 21.01
N GLY A 348 19.41 -18.53 21.93
CA GLY A 348 19.28 -17.08 21.73
C GLY A 348 17.97 -16.61 21.12
N VAL A 349 16.95 -17.46 20.94
CA VAL A 349 15.63 -17.04 20.39
C VAL A 349 14.99 -15.92 21.20
N GLY A 350 15.08 -15.95 22.54
CA GLY A 350 14.50 -14.91 23.38
C GLY A 350 15.15 -13.54 23.15
N ASN A 351 16.48 -13.49 23.07
CA ASN A 351 17.20 -12.24 22.75
C ASN A 351 16.89 -11.77 21.32
N ALA A 352 16.86 -12.68 20.36
CA ALA A 352 16.51 -12.36 18.98
C ALA A 352 15.10 -11.75 18.87
N LEU A 353 14.15 -12.32 19.61
CA LEU A 353 12.77 -11.85 19.67
C LEU A 353 12.67 -10.46 20.27
N GLU A 354 13.33 -10.22 21.41
CA GLU A 354 13.36 -8.90 22.05
C GLU A 354 13.96 -7.84 21.13
N VAL A 355 15.10 -8.14 20.49
CA VAL A 355 15.73 -7.25 19.50
C VAL A 355 14.76 -6.97 18.35
N ALA A 356 14.12 -8.00 17.79
CA ALA A 356 13.19 -7.84 16.68
C ALA A 356 12.00 -6.94 17.06
N ILE A 357 11.37 -7.18 18.21
CA ILE A 357 10.22 -6.38 18.67
C ILE A 357 10.63 -4.91 18.90
N ARG A 358 11.80 -4.67 19.51
CA ARG A 358 12.36 -3.32 19.70
C ARG A 358 12.68 -2.63 18.37
N ALA A 359 13.16 -3.39 17.38
CA ALA A 359 13.45 -2.87 16.05
C ALA A 359 12.17 -2.54 15.25
N GLY A 360 11.04 -3.15 15.58
CA GLY A 360 9.74 -2.88 14.94
C GLY A 360 9.03 -4.10 14.34
N TYR A 361 9.57 -5.31 14.51
CA TYR A 361 8.89 -6.53 14.07
C TYR A 361 7.56 -6.71 14.81
N ARG A 362 6.54 -7.14 14.08
CA ARG A 362 5.22 -7.49 14.62
C ARG A 362 4.70 -8.85 14.13
N HIS A 363 5.52 -9.62 13.43
CA HIS A 363 5.17 -10.97 12.98
C HIS A 363 6.27 -11.97 13.38
N LEU A 364 5.87 -13.06 14.04
CA LEU A 364 6.73 -14.13 14.51
C LEU A 364 6.29 -15.47 13.91
N ASP A 365 7.21 -16.13 13.21
CA ASP A 365 6.99 -17.47 12.66
C ASP A 365 7.61 -18.54 13.56
N CYS A 366 6.75 -19.33 14.20
CA CYS A 366 7.08 -20.41 15.13
C CYS A 366 6.62 -21.77 14.56
N ALA A 367 6.94 -22.85 15.25
CA ALA A 367 6.38 -24.18 15.00
C ALA A 367 6.72 -25.12 16.17
N ASP A 368 5.80 -26.02 16.51
CA ASP A 368 5.97 -27.10 17.49
C ASP A 368 7.31 -27.85 17.30
N ARG A 369 7.61 -28.24 16.06
CA ARG A 369 8.83 -28.98 15.69
C ARG A 369 10.15 -28.23 15.87
N TYR A 370 10.14 -26.92 16.11
CA TYR A 370 11.36 -26.14 16.29
C TYR A 370 11.95 -26.28 17.69
N ASN A 371 11.19 -26.83 18.65
CA ASN A 371 11.61 -27.09 20.04
C ASN A 371 12.15 -25.85 20.75
N ASN A 372 11.51 -24.70 20.54
CA ASN A 372 11.87 -23.42 21.16
C ASN A 372 10.65 -22.55 21.52
N GLU A 373 9.42 -23.04 21.39
CA GLU A 373 8.20 -22.28 21.70
C GLU A 373 8.09 -21.93 23.19
N SER A 374 8.53 -22.79 24.11
CA SER A 374 8.57 -22.48 25.55
C SER A 374 9.47 -21.27 25.88
N ASP A 375 10.60 -21.11 25.19
CA ASP A 375 11.51 -19.97 25.38
C ASP A 375 10.92 -18.69 24.77
N ILE A 376 10.26 -18.82 23.63
CA ILE A 376 9.50 -17.74 22.98
C ILE A 376 8.39 -17.26 23.91
N GLY A 377 7.57 -18.17 24.47
CA GLY A 377 6.47 -17.83 25.36
C GLY A 377 6.94 -17.13 26.63
N THR A 378 8.01 -17.64 27.26
CA THR A 378 8.62 -16.99 28.43
C THR A 378 9.09 -15.56 28.11
N THR A 379 9.67 -15.38 26.92
CA THR A 379 10.11 -14.06 26.46
C THR A 379 8.92 -13.14 26.18
N LEU A 380 7.88 -13.60 25.50
CA LEU A 380 6.67 -12.81 25.24
C LEU A 380 6.04 -12.30 26.55
N GLN A 381 5.90 -13.17 27.55
CA GLN A 381 5.37 -12.77 28.87
C GLN A 381 6.21 -11.69 29.55
N LYS A 382 7.55 -11.80 29.45
CA LYS A 382 8.46 -10.74 29.91
C LYS A 382 8.17 -9.41 29.19
N LEU A 383 8.11 -9.42 27.85
CA LEU A 383 7.92 -8.21 27.05
C LEU A 383 6.54 -7.57 27.25
N PHE A 384 5.49 -8.38 27.44
CA PHE A 384 4.15 -7.90 27.80
C PHE A 384 4.14 -7.23 29.17
N LYS A 385 4.79 -7.84 30.17
CA LYS A 385 4.89 -7.29 31.53
C LYS A 385 5.69 -5.98 31.57
N GLU A 386 6.71 -5.85 30.73
CA GLU A 386 7.49 -4.62 30.57
C GLU A 386 6.73 -3.52 29.81
N GLY A 387 5.57 -3.84 29.21
CA GLY A 387 4.79 -2.91 28.40
C GLY A 387 5.47 -2.55 27.07
N LEU A 388 6.43 -3.36 26.61
CA LEU A 388 7.13 -3.11 25.35
C LEU A 388 6.24 -3.34 24.12
N VAL A 389 5.30 -4.27 24.25
CA VAL A 389 4.32 -4.64 23.22
C VAL A 389 3.10 -5.27 23.90
N LYS A 390 1.94 -5.24 23.25
CA LYS A 390 0.74 -5.97 23.67
C LYS A 390 0.49 -7.18 22.79
N ARG A 391 -0.27 -8.17 23.28
CA ARG A 391 -0.57 -9.40 22.52
C ARG A 391 -1.26 -9.09 21.19
N GLU A 392 -2.21 -8.17 21.18
CA GLU A 392 -2.97 -7.74 19.99
C GLU A 392 -2.14 -6.94 18.96
N GLU A 393 -0.92 -6.54 19.32
CA GLU A 393 0.00 -5.87 18.39
C GLU A 393 0.88 -6.87 17.62
N LEU A 394 0.95 -8.12 18.08
CA LEU A 394 1.74 -9.18 17.47
C LEU A 394 0.86 -10.11 16.62
N TYR A 395 1.42 -10.52 15.49
CA TYR A 395 0.94 -11.61 14.66
C TYR A 395 1.81 -12.85 14.90
N ILE A 396 1.26 -13.88 15.51
CA ILE A 396 2.02 -15.08 15.89
C ILE A 396 1.50 -16.29 15.12
N THR A 397 2.41 -16.87 14.33
CA THR A 397 2.19 -18.07 13.52
C THR A 397 2.82 -19.27 14.21
N SER A 398 2.09 -20.38 14.33
CA SER A 398 2.68 -21.70 14.65
C SER A 398 2.18 -22.78 13.69
N LYS A 399 2.69 -24.01 13.81
CA LYS A 399 2.45 -25.07 12.83
C LYS A 399 2.24 -26.43 13.49
N LEU A 400 1.23 -27.13 13.01
CA LEU A 400 0.93 -28.52 13.34
C LEU A 400 2.02 -29.45 12.80
N SER A 401 2.70 -30.15 13.70
CA SER A 401 3.72 -31.14 13.36
C SER A 401 3.13 -32.37 12.69
N CYS A 402 3.83 -32.92 11.68
CA CYS A 402 3.48 -34.19 11.05
C CYS A 402 3.45 -35.39 12.00
N LEU A 403 4.08 -35.26 13.19
CA LEU A 403 4.03 -36.27 14.25
C LEU A 403 2.67 -36.31 14.97
N MET A 404 1.86 -35.25 14.84
CA MET A 404 0.60 -35.04 15.54
C MET A 404 -0.59 -34.96 14.58
N MET A 405 -0.51 -35.69 13.46
CA MET A 405 -1.50 -35.66 12.37
C MET A 405 -2.24 -36.99 12.19
N ALA A 406 -2.05 -37.98 13.07
CA ALA A 406 -2.64 -39.31 12.86
C ALA A 406 -4.14 -39.36 13.13
N CYS A 407 -4.66 -38.54 14.06
CA CYS A 407 -6.09 -38.39 14.33
C CYS A 407 -6.43 -37.01 14.92
N LYS A 408 -7.73 -36.72 15.09
CA LYS A 408 -8.24 -35.45 15.63
C LYS A 408 -7.68 -35.14 17.02
N GLU A 409 -7.58 -36.16 17.88
CA GLU A 409 -7.09 -36.01 19.25
C GLU A 409 -5.62 -35.56 19.29
N ASP A 410 -4.79 -36.08 18.38
CA ASP A 410 -3.38 -35.67 18.28
C ASP A 410 -3.27 -34.20 17.83
N VAL A 411 -4.13 -33.75 16.91
CA VAL A 411 -4.17 -32.36 16.45
C VAL A 411 -4.53 -31.41 17.59
N LEU A 412 -5.54 -31.78 18.39
CA LEU A 412 -5.95 -31.00 19.56
C LEU A 412 -4.86 -30.97 20.64
N GLU A 413 -4.23 -32.11 20.92
CA GLU A 413 -3.10 -32.19 21.85
C GLU A 413 -1.92 -31.31 21.41
N SER A 414 -1.57 -31.34 20.13
CA SER A 414 -0.52 -30.48 19.58
C SER A 414 -0.87 -29.00 19.71
N PHE A 415 -2.10 -28.62 19.39
CA PHE A 415 -2.54 -27.23 19.51
C PHE A 415 -2.53 -26.73 20.96
N ASP A 416 -3.00 -27.55 21.91
CA ASP A 416 -2.98 -27.22 23.34
C ASP A 416 -1.54 -27.05 23.86
N ASN A 417 -0.62 -27.92 23.42
CA ASN A 417 0.79 -27.82 23.76
C ASN A 417 1.43 -26.54 23.20
N VAL A 418 1.13 -26.18 21.95
CA VAL A 418 1.61 -24.94 21.33
C VAL A 418 1.15 -23.71 22.11
N LEU A 419 -0.13 -23.61 22.48
CA LEU A 419 -0.66 -22.50 23.27
C LEU A 419 -0.01 -22.45 24.66
N LYS A 420 0.19 -23.60 25.29
CA LYS A 420 0.85 -23.71 26.60
C LYS A 420 2.30 -23.25 26.54
N ASP A 421 3.06 -23.71 25.56
CA ASP A 421 4.48 -23.40 25.41
C ASP A 421 4.68 -21.92 25.06
N LEU A 422 3.89 -21.39 24.13
CA LEU A 422 3.88 -19.96 23.79
C LEU A 422 3.25 -19.09 24.89
N GLN A 423 2.54 -19.69 25.85
CA GLN A 423 1.79 -19.00 26.91
C GLN A 423 0.79 -17.98 26.34
N LEU A 424 -0.04 -18.42 25.41
CA LEU A 424 -1.02 -17.60 24.69
C LEU A 424 -2.43 -18.19 24.78
N ASP A 425 -3.44 -17.33 24.69
CA ASP A 425 -4.85 -17.76 24.63
C ASP A 425 -5.34 -18.03 23.20
N TYR A 426 -4.65 -17.50 22.20
CA TYR A 426 -4.97 -17.68 20.78
C TYR A 426 -3.75 -17.48 19.87
N LEU A 427 -3.82 -18.04 18.66
CA LEU A 427 -2.88 -17.75 17.57
C LEU A 427 -3.53 -16.93 16.46
N ASP A 428 -2.72 -16.11 15.80
CA ASP A 428 -3.16 -15.37 14.62
C ASP A 428 -3.24 -16.27 13.39
N LEU A 429 -2.29 -17.20 13.27
CA LEU A 429 -2.23 -18.19 12.19
C LEU A 429 -1.73 -19.54 12.68
N PHE A 430 -2.41 -20.62 12.27
CA PHE A 430 -1.93 -21.98 12.49
C PHE A 430 -1.89 -22.77 11.18
N LEU A 431 -0.73 -23.35 10.88
CA LEU A 431 -0.48 -24.00 9.60
C LEU A 431 -0.37 -25.52 9.73
N ILE A 432 -0.89 -26.27 8.76
CA ILE A 432 -0.41 -27.64 8.53
C ILE A 432 1.03 -27.55 8.01
N HIS A 433 2.02 -27.99 8.79
CA HIS A 433 3.44 -27.73 8.49
C HIS A 433 3.93 -28.42 7.20
N VAL A 434 3.50 -29.66 6.98
CA VAL A 434 3.77 -30.41 5.74
C VAL A 434 2.55 -31.28 5.41
N PRO A 435 2.28 -31.59 4.14
CA PRO A 435 1.15 -32.44 3.73
C PRO A 435 1.44 -33.93 3.95
N PHE A 436 2.27 -34.31 4.92
CA PHE A 436 2.69 -35.69 5.13
C PHE A 436 2.48 -36.07 6.59
N ALA A 437 1.93 -37.26 6.84
CA ALA A 437 1.71 -37.79 8.18
C ALA A 437 2.57 -39.02 8.46
N VAL A 438 2.71 -39.33 9.74
CA VAL A 438 3.25 -40.59 10.25
C VAL A 438 2.24 -41.23 11.19
N LYS A 439 2.44 -42.52 11.50
CA LYS A 439 1.61 -43.24 12.46
C LYS A 439 1.74 -42.63 13.87
N LYS A 440 0.65 -42.75 14.63
CA LYS A 440 0.60 -42.35 16.04
C LYS A 440 1.72 -43.00 16.85
N GLY A 441 2.36 -42.22 17.72
CA GLY A 441 3.45 -42.69 18.59
C GLY A 441 4.86 -42.54 17.99
N VAL A 442 4.98 -42.15 16.72
CA VAL A 442 6.27 -41.82 16.12
C VAL A 442 6.77 -40.49 16.70
N THR A 443 7.98 -40.49 17.28
CA THR A 443 8.59 -39.30 17.90
C THR A 443 9.73 -38.71 17.08
N SER A 444 10.20 -39.41 16.03
CA SER A 444 11.31 -38.95 15.19
C SER A 444 11.24 -39.51 13.78
N ILE A 445 11.05 -38.63 12.79
CA ILE A 445 11.02 -39.00 11.37
C ILE A 445 12.35 -39.61 10.92
N ALA A 446 13.46 -39.09 11.42
CA ALA A 446 14.80 -39.54 11.05
C ALA A 446 15.13 -40.95 11.58
N LYS A 447 14.37 -41.45 12.57
CA LYS A 447 14.60 -42.74 13.23
C LYS A 447 13.44 -43.71 13.08
N CYS A 448 12.32 -43.31 12.46
CA CYS A 448 11.16 -44.16 12.30
C CYS A 448 11.36 -45.19 11.18
N ASP A 449 10.63 -46.30 11.27
CA ASP A 449 10.62 -47.28 10.19
C ASP A 449 9.83 -46.72 9.00
N LYS A 450 10.22 -47.10 7.78
CA LYS A 450 9.50 -46.65 6.57
C LYS A 450 8.02 -47.02 6.59
N SER A 451 7.68 -48.13 7.26
CA SER A 451 6.30 -48.56 7.47
C SER A 451 5.48 -47.65 8.38
N ASP A 452 6.13 -46.75 9.13
CA ASP A 452 5.47 -45.79 10.01
C ASP A 452 5.09 -44.51 9.28
N ILE A 453 5.57 -44.32 8.06
CA ILE A 453 5.26 -43.17 7.24
C ILE A 453 3.91 -43.41 6.53
N ILE A 454 2.94 -42.54 6.77
CA ILE A 454 1.66 -42.53 6.04
C ILE A 454 1.86 -41.80 4.71
N GLY A 455 2.67 -40.74 4.70
CA GLY A 455 2.88 -39.90 3.53
C GLY A 455 1.71 -38.95 3.30
N TYR A 456 1.43 -38.61 2.04
CA TYR A 456 0.30 -37.75 1.68
C TYR A 456 -0.97 -38.58 1.52
N ASP A 457 -1.97 -38.27 2.35
CA ASP A 457 -3.32 -38.81 2.26
C ASP A 457 -4.32 -37.63 2.24
N PRO A 458 -5.02 -37.38 1.12
CA PRO A 458 -5.95 -36.26 1.00
C PRO A 458 -7.13 -36.36 1.98
N THR A 459 -7.62 -37.57 2.29
CA THR A 459 -8.72 -37.77 3.23
C THR A 459 -8.29 -37.43 4.65
N LEU A 460 -7.09 -37.86 5.05
CA LEU A 460 -6.52 -37.50 6.35
C LEU A 460 -6.34 -35.98 6.47
N ILE A 461 -5.77 -35.33 5.46
CA ILE A 461 -5.57 -33.88 5.43
C ILE A 461 -6.90 -33.12 5.53
N SER A 462 -7.96 -33.55 4.83
CA SER A 462 -9.30 -32.98 4.95
C SER A 462 -9.89 -33.11 6.37
N ASN A 463 -9.67 -34.24 7.04
CA ASN A 463 -10.13 -34.46 8.41
C ASN A 463 -9.39 -33.56 9.41
N ILE A 464 -8.07 -33.40 9.23
CA ILE A 464 -7.25 -32.47 10.03
C ILE A 464 -7.73 -31.04 9.79
N TRP A 465 -7.95 -30.64 8.54
CA TRP A 465 -8.45 -29.31 8.20
C TRP A 465 -9.78 -29.00 8.88
N THR A 466 -10.72 -29.95 8.85
CA THR A 466 -12.01 -29.82 9.55
C THR A 466 -11.82 -29.55 11.05
N THR A 467 -10.82 -30.18 11.68
CA THR A 467 -10.48 -29.92 13.09
C THR A 467 -9.96 -28.49 13.29
N LEU A 468 -9.15 -27.97 12.38
CA LEU A 468 -8.68 -26.59 12.42
C LEU A 468 -9.81 -25.57 12.21
N GLU A 469 -10.78 -25.87 11.34
CA GLU A 469 -11.98 -25.05 11.14
C GLU A 469 -12.83 -24.96 12.43
N GLU A 470 -12.96 -26.06 13.18
CA GLU A 470 -13.63 -26.05 14.48
C GLU A 470 -12.91 -25.15 15.49
N LEU A 471 -11.57 -25.11 15.49
CA LEU A 471 -10.78 -24.23 16.37
C LEU A 471 -10.94 -22.75 16.00
N VAL A 472 -11.08 -22.42 14.71
CA VAL A 472 -11.47 -21.07 14.26
C VAL A 472 -12.86 -20.72 14.77
N GLY A 473 -13.83 -21.63 14.66
CA GLY A 473 -15.18 -21.43 15.18
C GLY A 473 -15.25 -21.18 16.70
N LYS A 474 -14.26 -21.68 17.46
CA LYS A 474 -14.09 -21.42 18.90
C LYS A 474 -13.34 -20.12 19.21
N GLY A 475 -12.82 -19.42 18.21
CA GLY A 475 -12.07 -18.17 18.37
C GLY A 475 -10.62 -18.32 18.85
N LEU A 476 -10.11 -19.56 18.96
CA LEU A 476 -8.75 -19.89 19.39
C LEU A 476 -7.71 -19.69 18.27
N LEU A 477 -8.18 -19.69 17.02
CA LEU A 477 -7.41 -19.39 15.82
C LEU A 477 -8.09 -18.24 15.07
N LYS A 478 -7.34 -17.19 14.72
CA LYS A 478 -7.87 -16.12 13.85
C LYS A 478 -7.86 -16.55 12.38
N SER A 479 -6.82 -17.26 11.97
CA SER A 479 -6.63 -17.77 10.61
C SER A 479 -6.03 -19.17 10.63
N ILE A 480 -6.30 -19.95 9.59
CA ILE A 480 -5.70 -21.27 9.36
C ILE A 480 -5.10 -21.32 7.95
N GLY A 481 -4.01 -22.05 7.78
CA GLY A 481 -3.31 -22.16 6.51
C GLY A 481 -2.56 -23.47 6.35
N VAL A 482 -1.79 -23.56 5.27
CA VAL A 482 -0.99 -24.72 4.94
C VAL A 482 0.47 -24.32 4.70
N SER A 483 1.37 -25.28 4.75
CA SER A 483 2.77 -25.09 4.38
C SER A 483 3.26 -26.29 3.59
N ASN A 484 4.08 -26.02 2.56
CA ASN A 484 4.60 -27.04 1.64
C ASN A 484 3.53 -27.75 0.80
N PHE A 485 2.45 -27.05 0.44
CA PHE A 485 1.42 -27.59 -0.44
C PHE A 485 1.65 -27.14 -1.89
N SER A 486 1.59 -28.09 -2.81
CA SER A 486 1.50 -27.87 -4.26
C SER A 486 0.10 -27.41 -4.67
N ILE A 487 -0.05 -26.96 -5.92
CA ILE A 487 -1.36 -26.63 -6.51
C ILE A 487 -2.33 -27.82 -6.38
N THR A 488 -1.89 -29.03 -6.76
CA THR A 488 -2.70 -30.25 -6.69
C THR A 488 -3.17 -30.55 -5.26
N LYS A 489 -2.29 -30.39 -4.27
CA LYS A 489 -2.62 -30.65 -2.87
C LYS A 489 -3.61 -29.60 -2.33
N ILE A 490 -3.49 -28.34 -2.73
CA ILE A 490 -4.47 -27.29 -2.40
C ILE A 490 -5.81 -27.60 -3.05
N GLU A 491 -5.86 -27.92 -4.35
CA GLU A 491 -7.12 -28.27 -5.02
C GLU A 491 -7.81 -29.46 -4.36
N ASN A 492 -7.05 -30.48 -3.94
CA ASN A 492 -7.61 -31.61 -3.19
C ASN A 492 -8.23 -31.18 -1.85
N LEU A 493 -7.57 -30.29 -1.11
CA LEU A 493 -8.09 -29.76 0.14
C LEU A 493 -9.38 -28.91 -0.07
N LEU A 494 -9.38 -28.06 -1.10
CA LEU A 494 -10.50 -27.16 -1.41
C LEU A 494 -11.79 -27.91 -1.80
N LYS A 495 -11.72 -29.20 -2.16
CA LYS A 495 -12.91 -30.04 -2.41
C LYS A 495 -13.79 -30.21 -1.17
N THR A 496 -13.20 -30.12 0.03
CA THR A 496 -13.91 -30.36 1.30
C THR A 496 -13.85 -29.19 2.27
N ALA A 497 -12.90 -28.27 2.09
CA ALA A 497 -12.70 -27.13 2.98
C ALA A 497 -13.89 -26.16 2.96
N LYS A 498 -14.35 -25.75 4.14
CA LYS A 498 -15.32 -24.66 4.34
C LYS A 498 -14.61 -23.31 4.49
N ILE A 499 -13.44 -23.31 5.12
CA ILE A 499 -12.54 -22.16 5.23
C ILE A 499 -11.41 -22.37 4.24
N VAL A 500 -11.28 -21.46 3.27
CA VAL A 500 -10.14 -21.44 2.35
C VAL A 500 -8.86 -21.13 3.14
N PRO A 501 -7.74 -21.85 2.92
CA PRO A 501 -6.48 -21.53 3.59
C PRO A 501 -6.12 -20.06 3.42
N ALA A 502 -5.82 -19.35 4.51
CA ALA A 502 -5.46 -17.94 4.44
C ALA A 502 -4.04 -17.76 3.86
N VAL A 503 -3.14 -18.70 4.19
CA VAL A 503 -1.72 -18.67 3.82
C VAL A 503 -1.27 -20.04 3.29
N ASN A 504 -0.42 -20.04 2.26
CA ASN A 504 0.44 -21.17 1.90
C ASN A 504 1.91 -20.76 2.11
N GLN A 505 2.54 -21.27 3.17
CA GLN A 505 3.93 -20.99 3.49
C GLN A 505 4.86 -21.97 2.77
N VAL A 506 5.72 -21.49 1.86
CA VAL A 506 6.56 -22.33 0.99
C VAL A 506 7.98 -21.79 0.85
N GLU A 507 8.89 -22.66 0.45
CA GLU A 507 10.27 -22.29 0.12
C GLU A 507 10.26 -21.31 -1.04
N CYS A 508 10.69 -20.07 -0.84
CA CYS A 508 10.72 -19.10 -1.92
C CYS A 508 11.90 -18.15 -1.76
N HIS A 509 12.74 -18.10 -2.78
CA HIS A 509 13.95 -17.28 -2.85
C HIS A 509 14.35 -17.07 -4.31
N ILE A 510 15.41 -16.31 -4.57
CA ILE A 510 15.79 -15.91 -5.94
C ILE A 510 15.96 -17.09 -6.92
N TYR A 511 16.38 -18.28 -6.44
CA TYR A 511 16.58 -19.48 -7.27
C TYR A 511 15.38 -20.42 -7.31
N LEU A 512 14.30 -20.11 -6.59
CA LEU A 512 13.05 -20.88 -6.59
C LEU A 512 11.91 -19.89 -6.31
N GLN A 513 11.42 -19.23 -7.35
CA GLN A 513 10.46 -18.14 -7.21
C GLN A 513 9.03 -18.66 -7.26
N GLN A 514 8.78 -19.82 -7.87
CA GLN A 514 7.46 -20.47 -7.93
C GLN A 514 6.31 -19.59 -8.50
N PRO A 515 6.48 -18.91 -9.65
CA PRO A 515 5.48 -17.97 -10.18
C PRO A 515 4.10 -18.59 -10.44
N LYS A 516 4.05 -19.86 -10.89
CA LYS A 516 2.77 -20.57 -11.12
C LYS A 516 2.01 -20.81 -9.82
N LEU A 517 2.70 -21.22 -8.76
CA LEU A 517 2.11 -21.41 -7.44
C LEU A 517 1.62 -20.07 -6.88
N GLN A 518 2.43 -19.01 -7.00
CA GLN A 518 2.03 -17.66 -6.56
C GLN A 518 0.74 -17.20 -7.28
N GLN A 519 0.70 -17.31 -8.61
CA GLN A 519 -0.46 -16.93 -9.40
C GLN A 519 -1.71 -17.76 -9.03
N TYR A 520 -1.53 -19.06 -8.83
CA TYR A 520 -2.60 -19.95 -8.41
C TYR A 520 -3.14 -19.58 -7.02
N CYS A 521 -2.28 -19.45 -6.01
CA CYS A 521 -2.65 -19.06 -4.65
C CYS A 521 -3.41 -17.74 -4.65
N LYS A 522 -2.89 -16.74 -5.37
CA LYS A 522 -3.53 -15.44 -5.56
C LYS A 522 -4.95 -15.56 -6.16
N SER A 523 -5.14 -16.41 -7.18
CA SER A 523 -6.48 -16.64 -7.78
C SER A 523 -7.51 -17.23 -6.81
N LYS A 524 -7.06 -17.83 -5.71
CA LYS A 524 -7.89 -18.40 -4.65
C LYS A 524 -7.95 -17.51 -3.40
N GLY A 525 -7.33 -16.31 -3.44
CA GLY A 525 -7.20 -15.43 -2.28
C GLY A 525 -6.28 -15.96 -1.18
N ILE A 526 -5.36 -16.88 -1.51
CA ILE A 526 -4.39 -17.46 -0.58
C ILE A 526 -3.10 -16.65 -0.66
N VAL A 527 -2.64 -16.11 0.46
CA VAL A 527 -1.37 -15.39 0.54
C VAL A 527 -0.21 -16.37 0.55
N VAL A 528 0.85 -16.07 -0.20
CA VAL A 528 2.09 -16.86 -0.17
C VAL A 528 3.06 -16.24 0.83
N GLU A 529 3.55 -17.08 1.73
CA GLU A 529 4.57 -16.72 2.71
C GLU A 529 5.87 -17.46 2.41
N ALA A 530 6.94 -16.71 2.15
CA ALA A 530 8.24 -17.19 1.74
C ALA A 530 9.11 -17.56 2.96
N TYR A 531 9.30 -18.86 3.19
CA TYR A 531 10.37 -19.34 4.06
C TYR A 531 11.68 -19.55 3.29
N ALA A 532 12.78 -19.59 4.05
CA ALA A 532 14.15 -19.63 3.52
C ALA A 532 14.46 -18.52 2.48
N PRO A 533 14.03 -17.25 2.69
CA PRO A 533 14.21 -16.19 1.69
C PRO A 533 15.67 -15.87 1.34
N LEU A 534 16.61 -16.32 2.19
CA LEU A 534 18.05 -16.12 2.04
C LEU A 534 18.80 -17.40 1.62
N GLY A 535 18.09 -18.43 1.16
CA GLY A 535 18.69 -19.71 0.73
C GLY A 535 19.21 -20.59 1.87
N SER A 536 18.83 -20.30 3.13
CA SER A 536 19.13 -21.13 4.31
C SER A 536 20.60 -21.62 4.43
N PRO A 537 21.59 -20.71 4.46
CA PRO A 537 23.03 -21.04 4.29
C PRO A 537 23.67 -21.86 5.42
N LYS A 538 22.92 -22.21 6.47
CA LYS A 538 23.38 -23.05 7.60
C LYS A 538 22.47 -24.26 7.83
N ARG A 539 21.62 -24.62 6.86
CA ARG A 539 20.78 -25.82 6.95
C ARG A 539 21.64 -27.09 7.01
N PHE A 540 21.05 -28.16 7.50
CA PHE A 540 21.70 -29.48 7.43
C PHE A 540 21.71 -29.99 5.98
N GLY A 541 22.75 -30.75 5.61
CA GLY A 541 22.85 -31.41 4.30
C GLY A 541 23.13 -30.46 3.12
N ILE A 542 23.90 -29.39 3.34
CA ILE A 542 24.37 -28.50 2.26
C ILE A 542 25.42 -29.23 1.42
N SER A 543 25.29 -29.19 0.09
CA SER A 543 26.32 -29.70 -0.81
C SER A 543 27.44 -28.65 -1.00
N PRO A 544 28.73 -29.04 -1.11
CA PRO A 544 29.82 -28.09 -1.38
C PRO A 544 29.63 -27.26 -2.66
N ASP A 545 28.92 -27.81 -3.64
CA ASP A 545 28.71 -27.20 -4.96
C ASP A 545 27.41 -26.38 -5.05
N GLU A 546 26.71 -26.20 -3.93
CA GLU A 546 25.42 -25.53 -3.88
C GLU A 546 25.55 -24.01 -4.02
N PRO A 547 24.82 -23.35 -4.96
CA PRO A 547 24.94 -21.93 -5.19
C PRO A 547 24.27 -21.19 -4.03
N VAL A 548 25.04 -20.33 -3.40
CA VAL A 548 24.54 -19.50 -2.31
C VAL A 548 23.77 -18.33 -2.91
N VAL A 549 22.47 -18.24 -2.57
CA VAL A 549 21.54 -17.18 -3.00
C VAL A 549 22.14 -15.77 -2.86
N MET A 550 22.75 -15.48 -1.71
CA MET A 550 23.35 -14.17 -1.44
C MET A 550 24.67 -13.90 -2.18
N GLU A 551 25.26 -14.92 -2.81
CA GLU A 551 26.52 -14.81 -3.56
C GLU A 551 26.29 -14.63 -5.08
N ASP A 552 25.04 -14.66 -5.54
CA ASP A 552 24.71 -14.45 -6.95
C ASP A 552 25.25 -13.09 -7.46
N PRO A 553 25.93 -13.05 -8.62
CA PRO A 553 26.50 -11.82 -9.15
C PRO A 553 25.48 -10.69 -9.36
N ILE A 554 24.25 -11.01 -9.79
CA ILE A 554 23.20 -10.01 -10.00
C ILE A 554 22.75 -9.43 -8.66
N VAL A 555 22.56 -10.29 -7.65
CA VAL A 555 22.20 -9.84 -6.29
C VAL A 555 23.28 -8.91 -5.73
N LYS A 556 24.56 -9.30 -5.83
CA LYS A 556 25.68 -8.47 -5.36
C LYS A 556 25.79 -7.14 -6.10
N GLN A 557 25.59 -7.15 -7.42
CA GLN A 557 25.62 -5.94 -8.23
C GLN A 557 24.52 -4.95 -7.82
N ILE A 558 23.29 -5.46 -7.63
CA ILE A 558 22.15 -4.65 -7.18
C ILE A 558 22.41 -4.13 -5.76
N ALA A 559 22.90 -4.99 -4.85
CA ALA A 559 23.24 -4.61 -3.49
C ALA A 559 24.25 -3.45 -3.45
N ALA A 560 25.33 -3.56 -4.23
CA ALA A 560 26.34 -2.51 -4.35
C ALA A 560 25.77 -1.19 -4.90
N LYS A 561 24.89 -1.26 -5.91
CA LYS A 561 24.25 -0.08 -6.50
C LYS A 561 23.36 0.68 -5.51
N HIS A 562 22.69 -0.04 -4.62
CA HIS A 562 21.80 0.53 -3.60
C HIS A 562 22.48 0.85 -2.27
N GLY A 563 23.76 0.53 -2.11
CA GLY A 563 24.43 0.60 -0.80
C GLY A 563 23.80 -0.33 0.24
N ALA A 564 23.20 -1.43 -0.22
CA ALA A 564 22.48 -2.42 0.57
C ALA A 564 23.30 -3.72 0.70
N THR A 565 22.84 -4.64 1.56
CA THR A 565 23.42 -6.00 1.63
C THR A 565 22.72 -6.95 0.66
N PRO A 566 23.39 -8.04 0.22
CA PRO A 566 22.75 -9.07 -0.59
C PRO A 566 21.48 -9.65 0.05
N ALA A 567 21.46 -9.77 1.39
CA ALA A 567 20.28 -10.23 2.13
C ALA A 567 19.10 -9.26 1.96
N GLN A 568 19.35 -7.96 2.04
CA GLN A 568 18.31 -6.93 1.83
C GLN A 568 17.73 -7.00 0.42
N VAL A 569 18.57 -7.20 -0.61
CA VAL A 569 18.08 -7.36 -1.99
C VAL A 569 17.19 -8.61 -2.13
N CYS A 570 17.59 -9.74 -1.55
CA CYS A 570 16.79 -10.97 -1.60
C CYS A 570 15.43 -10.80 -0.91
N ILE A 571 15.40 -10.12 0.25
CA ILE A 571 14.16 -9.85 0.98
C ILE A 571 13.28 -8.86 0.22
N ALA A 572 13.84 -7.72 -0.23
CA ALA A 572 13.12 -6.68 -0.95
C ALA A 572 12.51 -7.23 -2.25
N PHE A 573 13.22 -8.12 -2.94
CA PHE A 573 12.70 -8.81 -4.11
C PHE A 573 11.40 -9.56 -3.81
N LEU A 574 11.38 -10.39 -2.76
CA LEU A 574 10.20 -11.17 -2.39
C LEU A 574 9.06 -10.28 -1.87
N LEU A 575 9.37 -9.23 -1.11
CA LEU A 575 8.39 -8.24 -0.66
C LEU A 575 7.73 -7.53 -1.86
N GLN A 576 8.52 -7.14 -2.88
CA GLN A 576 8.01 -6.51 -4.11
C GLN A 576 7.29 -7.48 -5.05
N LEU A 577 7.35 -8.78 -4.81
CA LEU A 577 6.44 -9.76 -5.43
C LEU A 577 5.09 -9.85 -4.70
N GLY A 578 4.90 -9.09 -3.61
CA GLY A 578 3.69 -9.11 -2.79
C GLY A 578 3.62 -10.30 -1.83
N LEU A 579 4.76 -10.88 -1.46
CA LEU A 579 4.85 -12.04 -0.56
C LEU A 579 5.05 -11.62 0.90
N VAL A 580 4.61 -12.46 1.84
CA VAL A 580 5.08 -12.37 3.23
C VAL A 580 6.47 -13.00 3.31
N VAL A 581 7.42 -12.39 4.02
CA VAL A 581 8.83 -12.84 4.05
C VAL A 581 9.31 -12.97 5.50
N ILE A 582 9.85 -14.14 5.85
CA ILE A 582 10.24 -14.48 7.23
C ILE A 582 11.72 -14.87 7.36
N PRO A 583 12.67 -13.91 7.19
CA PRO A 583 14.08 -14.22 7.40
C PRO A 583 14.35 -14.53 8.87
N LYS A 584 15.27 -15.47 9.11
CA LYS A 584 15.72 -15.85 10.45
C LYS A 584 17.09 -15.28 10.76
N SER A 585 17.24 -14.70 11.95
CA SER A 585 18.55 -14.39 12.54
C SER A 585 18.46 -14.41 14.06
N VAL A 586 19.55 -14.80 14.73
CA VAL A 586 19.75 -14.60 16.17
C VAL A 586 20.83 -13.55 16.47
N THR A 587 21.39 -12.94 15.44
CA THR A 587 22.38 -11.86 15.57
C THR A 587 21.69 -10.53 15.37
N GLU A 588 21.80 -9.67 16.38
CA GLU A 588 21.13 -8.38 16.49
C GLU A 588 21.33 -7.49 15.25
N SER A 589 22.57 -7.28 14.83
CA SER A 589 22.87 -6.44 13.66
C SER A 589 22.16 -6.93 12.40
N ARG A 590 22.07 -8.25 12.19
CA ARG A 590 21.36 -8.83 11.04
C ARG A 590 19.84 -8.75 11.17
N ILE A 591 19.28 -8.79 12.38
CA ILE A 591 17.84 -8.60 12.59
C ILE A 591 17.46 -7.17 12.18
N ILE A 592 18.25 -6.18 12.63
CA ILE A 592 18.04 -4.77 12.28
C ILE A 592 18.31 -4.54 10.77
N GLU A 593 19.37 -5.13 10.22
CA GLU A 593 19.70 -5.04 8.80
C GLU A 593 18.60 -5.62 7.90
N ASN A 594 18.08 -6.81 8.25
CA ASN A 594 17.02 -7.46 7.49
C ASN A 594 15.73 -6.63 7.51
N LEU A 595 15.42 -5.95 8.62
CA LEU A 595 14.25 -5.07 8.67
C LEU A 595 14.36 -3.90 7.69
N LYS A 596 15.55 -3.30 7.55
CA LYS A 596 15.78 -2.21 6.57
C LYS A 596 15.54 -2.63 5.12
N ALA A 597 15.46 -3.92 4.82
CA ALA A 597 15.08 -4.40 3.49
C ALA A 597 13.65 -3.98 3.10
N THR A 598 12.76 -3.68 4.07
CA THR A 598 11.40 -3.20 3.79
C THR A 598 11.38 -1.78 3.23
N GLU A 599 12.48 -1.04 3.37
CA GLU A 599 12.67 0.33 2.85
C GLU A 599 13.38 0.33 1.49
N LEU A 600 13.92 -0.81 1.05
CA LEU A 600 14.67 -0.94 -0.20
C LEU A 600 13.70 -1.12 -1.38
N VAL A 601 13.74 -0.17 -2.33
CA VAL A 601 12.95 -0.23 -3.56
C VAL A 601 13.84 -0.58 -4.75
N LEU A 602 13.68 -1.80 -5.24
CA LEU A 602 14.28 -2.32 -6.46
C LEU A 602 13.53 -1.77 -7.69
N THR A 603 14.28 -1.28 -8.67
CA THR A 603 13.73 -0.78 -9.94
C THR A 603 13.15 -1.90 -10.80
N ASP A 604 12.28 -1.57 -11.77
CA ASP A 604 11.70 -2.56 -12.70
C ASP A 604 12.77 -3.37 -13.44
N GLY A 605 13.88 -2.72 -13.83
CA GLY A 605 15.00 -3.39 -14.48
C GLY A 605 15.73 -4.38 -13.57
N GLU A 606 15.84 -4.06 -12.29
CA GLU A 606 16.46 -4.93 -11.27
C GLU A 606 15.53 -6.11 -10.93
N MET A 607 14.23 -5.84 -10.74
CA MET A 607 13.21 -6.88 -10.57
C MET A 607 13.19 -7.83 -11.76
N LYS A 608 13.27 -7.32 -13.00
CA LYS A 608 13.38 -8.13 -14.22
C LYS A 608 14.64 -9.00 -14.23
N SER A 609 15.78 -8.45 -13.82
CA SER A 609 17.04 -9.19 -13.78
C SER A 609 17.02 -10.29 -12.73
N LEU A 610 16.43 -10.04 -11.56
CA LEU A 610 16.26 -11.03 -10.50
C LEU A 610 15.26 -12.14 -10.88
N ARG A 611 14.17 -11.80 -11.59
CA ARG A 611 13.26 -12.83 -12.13
C ARG A 611 13.94 -13.77 -13.13
N ALA A 612 14.91 -13.26 -13.89
CA ALA A 612 15.60 -14.04 -14.92
C ALA A 612 16.59 -15.09 -14.38
N ILE A 613 16.96 -15.02 -13.09
CA ILE A 613 17.91 -15.97 -12.46
C ILE A 613 17.23 -17.10 -11.67
N ASP A 614 15.91 -17.26 -11.79
CA ASP A 614 15.25 -18.46 -11.25
C ASP A 614 15.87 -19.72 -11.86
N LYS A 615 16.24 -20.68 -11.02
CA LYS A 615 16.87 -21.95 -11.40
C LYS A 615 15.99 -23.14 -11.07
N ASN A 616 14.81 -22.92 -10.52
CA ASN A 616 13.95 -23.96 -9.97
C ASN A 616 14.73 -24.90 -9.00
N CYS A 617 15.58 -24.30 -8.17
CA CYS A 617 16.49 -25.01 -7.26
C CYS A 617 15.85 -25.13 -5.88
N ARG A 618 15.49 -26.36 -5.49
CA ARG A 618 14.80 -26.64 -4.23
C ARG A 618 15.74 -27.20 -3.17
N LEU A 619 15.77 -26.55 -2.01
CA LEU A 619 16.57 -26.89 -0.84
C LEU A 619 15.90 -27.92 0.07
N PHE A 620 14.58 -27.85 0.22
CA PHE A 620 13.82 -28.72 1.12
C PHE A 620 13.03 -29.77 0.33
N THR A 621 13.62 -30.97 0.18
CA THR A 621 13.08 -32.01 -0.73
C THR A 621 11.91 -32.80 -0.17
N PHE A 622 11.83 -32.96 1.15
CA PHE A 622 10.89 -33.84 1.85
C PHE A 622 10.91 -35.31 1.41
N LYS A 623 11.98 -35.77 0.73
CA LYS A 623 12.14 -37.15 0.24
C LYS A 623 12.05 -38.22 1.33
N VAL A 624 12.28 -37.84 2.59
CA VAL A 624 12.12 -38.75 3.73
C VAL A 624 10.69 -39.32 3.85
N PHE A 625 9.66 -38.57 3.42
CA PHE A 625 8.27 -39.00 3.51
C PHE A 625 7.83 -39.92 2.36
N ASP A 626 8.57 -39.94 1.26
CA ASP A 626 8.33 -40.91 0.19
C ASP A 626 9.64 -41.18 -0.58
N PRO A 627 10.54 -42.01 -0.04
CA PRO A 627 11.85 -42.25 -0.65
C PRO A 627 11.76 -42.95 -2.03
N SER A 628 10.59 -43.52 -2.35
CA SER A 628 10.34 -44.22 -3.61
C SER A 628 10.00 -43.28 -4.77
N LYS A 629 9.50 -42.08 -4.45
CA LYS A 629 9.08 -41.07 -5.41
C LYS A 629 10.23 -40.16 -5.84
N THR A 630 10.12 -39.64 -7.07
CA THR A 630 10.98 -38.55 -7.52
C THR A 630 10.62 -37.26 -6.78
N LEU A 631 11.48 -36.24 -6.87
CA LEU A 631 11.17 -34.94 -6.27
C LEU A 631 9.94 -34.32 -6.94
N ASP A 632 9.83 -34.46 -8.26
CA ASP A 632 8.70 -33.94 -9.04
C ASP A 632 7.39 -34.61 -8.61
N ASP A 633 7.39 -35.93 -8.35
CA ASP A 633 6.22 -36.64 -7.83
C ASP A 633 5.80 -36.16 -6.42
N ILE A 634 6.76 -35.84 -5.55
CA ILE A 634 6.48 -35.35 -4.18
C ILE A 634 5.79 -33.99 -4.23
N TRP A 635 6.14 -33.16 -5.20
CA TRP A 635 5.67 -31.78 -5.35
C TRP A 635 4.60 -31.61 -6.44
N ASP A 636 4.17 -32.70 -7.07
CA ASP A 636 3.19 -32.73 -8.16
C ASP A 636 3.57 -31.81 -9.33
N ILE A 637 4.85 -31.81 -9.70
CA ILE A 637 5.40 -30.95 -10.74
C ILE A 637 5.23 -31.60 -12.12
N PRO A 638 4.68 -30.89 -13.12
CA PRO A 638 4.64 -31.37 -14.51
C PRO A 638 6.05 -31.62 -15.08
N ASN A 639 6.18 -32.57 -16.00
CA ASN A 639 7.47 -32.98 -16.58
C ASN A 639 8.28 -31.85 -17.26
N ASP A 640 7.64 -30.75 -17.67
CA ASP A 640 8.27 -29.57 -18.29
C ASP A 640 8.77 -28.54 -17.28
N GLU A 641 8.62 -28.80 -15.98
CA GLU A 641 8.99 -27.91 -14.86
C GLU A 641 9.88 -28.62 -13.83
N ALA A 642 10.56 -29.70 -14.22
CA ALA A 642 11.36 -30.51 -13.31
C ALA A 642 12.35 -29.67 -12.48
N PHE A 643 12.49 -30.00 -11.19
CA PHE A 643 13.45 -29.29 -10.35
C PHE A 643 14.88 -29.55 -10.80
N VAL A 644 15.72 -28.51 -10.74
CA VAL A 644 17.16 -28.71 -10.84
C VAL A 644 17.63 -29.18 -9.47
N LEU A 645 17.87 -30.50 -9.35
CA LEU A 645 18.48 -31.09 -8.18
C LEU A 645 19.93 -30.63 -8.03
N GLN A 646 20.35 -30.39 -6.79
CA GLN A 646 21.75 -30.38 -6.42
C GLN A 646 22.00 -31.26 -5.20
#